data_AF-A0A2H3BBF6-F1
#
_entry.id   AF-A0A2H3BBF6-F1
#
_cell.length_a   1.000
_cell.length_b   1.000
_cell.length_c   1.000
_cell.angle_alpha   90.00
_cell.angle_beta   90.00
_cell.angle_gamma   90.00
#
_symmetry.space_group_name_H-M   'P 1'
#
loop_
_entity.id
_entity.type
_entity.pdbx_description
1 polymer ?
#
loop_
_entity_poly.entity_id
_entity_poly.type
_entity_poly.pdbx_seq_one_letter_code
_entity_poly.pdbx_strand_id
1 'polypeptide(L)'
;MLFYFLLLPVALALAPGGPWDVFNYAPKSKTVYARDVYKSVGGLVSLNFDKVDNMSSVSLAFTESPAYVNPLASDDSAYPTPDMNYDGVFTIPAPLSKGHWTQPSYSLRGGFRYLTIASHSNTTLELSNVSCAISFMPHVDDLRAYTGYFYTSDPAFHDPDFLTKVWYAGAYTVQTNTVPLDTGRQFPFLYAATGWFNNGTIGVAGPILVDVQYGPVIWPSQSPPSALPQAGPPLTLYRPDSDIYHAWNLIGTHNYYLYSGDHDWLSTVWTNYTRAVAFLEGKVDSTGLMNVTSPRDWGRIGGGGYNAEGNAILYKVLLTASDLANYMGDEFLSAVWGANATALKAKYNEAFWVESAGMYRDNSTTTLYPQDANSFAVLYNLTLSDDQKVAVSEGLEKNWNDLGPVVPELPDTISPFISGFELQAHFEAGQDNRALDLLRREWGYMLYTNLSVQSTLLEGFTANGSLGYQSSRGYNYDPSYTSHAHGWSSGPTSALTFYILGLTVTSPRGATWSVNPHINGGLPGAEGGFETSLGWFGVKWVLQANQFFMEINTPEGTDGLVKLPRVGSVVVDEVAVDVGANGEIMLNGGKHTLIGGTDRSCKCVEEKNASPIAGSKIVIRSNKSIYRVKTHPNIVANTPAEPSSSLEAELKLPVEEAEADPAEDPDVPVEDPAIEPEALTPDEIADPVLEDKSGQKRPIYYGRNKPTHAVALIEPDIVGAVLVAVALALDNEDDAAATEKSPD
;
A
#
# COMPACT_ATOMS: atom_id res chain seq x y z
N MET A 1 -9.30 9.30 51.43
CA MET A 1 -8.16 9.60 50.54
C MET A 1 -8.62 9.18 49.15
N LEU A 2 -8.72 10.11 48.19
CA LEU A 2 -9.39 9.86 46.91
C LEU A 2 -8.58 8.88 46.05
N PHE A 3 -9.23 7.86 45.50
CA PHE A 3 -8.78 7.22 44.28
C PHE A 3 -9.39 7.98 43.10
N TYR A 4 -8.55 8.69 42.35
CA TYR A 4 -8.93 9.20 41.03
C TYR A 4 -8.84 8.03 40.04
N PHE A 5 -9.99 7.51 39.62
CA PHE A 5 -10.07 6.80 38.36
C PHE A 5 -9.96 7.83 37.24
N LEU A 6 -8.80 7.87 36.57
CA LEU A 6 -8.66 8.51 35.27
C LEU A 6 -9.45 7.67 34.27
N LEU A 7 -10.70 8.09 34.02
CA LEU A 7 -11.39 7.75 32.78
C LEU A 7 -10.58 8.37 31.64
N LEU A 8 -9.77 7.55 30.97
CA LEU A 8 -9.25 7.88 29.65
C LEU A 8 -10.47 8.03 28.71
N PRO A 9 -10.69 9.21 28.10
CA PRO A 9 -11.69 9.31 27.06
C PRO A 9 -11.14 8.60 25.82
N VAL A 10 -11.60 7.37 25.59
CA VAL A 10 -11.44 6.73 24.27
C VAL A 10 -12.33 7.52 23.31
N ALA A 11 -11.74 8.50 22.64
CA ALA A 11 -12.40 9.21 21.57
C ALA A 11 -12.42 8.31 20.34
N LEU A 12 -13.54 7.61 20.12
CA LEU A 12 -13.81 6.94 18.85
C LEU A 12 -14.29 8.00 17.85
N ALA A 13 -13.40 8.48 16.98
CA ALA A 13 -13.73 9.45 15.95
C ALA A 13 -13.79 8.78 14.57
N LEU A 14 -14.98 8.26 14.22
CA LEU A 14 -15.28 7.92 12.83
C LEU A 14 -14.99 9.11 11.91
N ALA A 15 -14.55 8.83 10.68
CA ALA A 15 -14.47 9.86 9.65
C ALA A 15 -15.80 10.66 9.61
N PRO A 16 -15.75 12.00 9.62
CA PRO A 16 -16.96 12.82 9.62
C PRO A 16 -17.79 12.51 8.37
N GLY A 17 -19.11 12.41 8.54
CA GLY A 17 -20.02 12.18 7.40
C GLY A 17 -20.00 13.36 6.43
N GLY A 18 -19.95 13.07 5.12
CA GLY A 18 -19.73 14.08 4.09
C GLY A 18 -20.01 13.59 2.66
N PRO A 19 -19.78 14.44 1.65
CA PRO A 19 -20.01 14.07 0.25
C PRO A 19 -19.14 12.89 -0.21
N TRP A 20 -18.02 12.62 0.46
CA TRP A 20 -17.12 11.50 0.19
C TRP A 20 -17.70 10.11 0.52
N ASP A 21 -18.72 10.02 1.38
CA ASP A 21 -19.32 8.74 1.82
C ASP A 21 -19.88 7.89 0.66
N VAL A 22 -20.13 8.52 -0.50
CA VAL A 22 -20.60 7.87 -1.72
C VAL A 22 -19.51 7.09 -2.46
N PHE A 23 -18.23 7.40 -2.22
CA PHE A 23 -17.07 6.74 -2.83
C PHE A 23 -16.52 5.59 -1.99
N ASN A 24 -17.07 5.37 -0.78
CA ASN A 24 -16.69 4.22 0.03
C ASN A 24 -17.18 2.91 -0.63
N TYR A 25 -16.23 2.20 -1.27
CA TYR A 25 -16.44 0.93 -1.95
C TYR A 25 -16.76 -0.25 -1.01
N ALA A 26 -16.46 -0.13 0.29
CA ALA A 26 -16.72 -1.19 1.24
C ALA A 26 -18.22 -1.51 1.33
N PRO A 27 -18.61 -2.80 1.44
CA PRO A 27 -20.02 -3.18 1.50
C PRO A 27 -20.66 -2.76 2.84
N LYS A 28 -21.98 -2.57 2.85
CA LYS A 28 -22.74 -2.13 4.05
C LYS A 28 -22.98 -3.25 5.09
N SER A 29 -22.44 -4.44 4.86
CA SER A 29 -22.65 -5.64 5.68
C SER A 29 -21.62 -6.69 5.30
N LYS A 30 -21.20 -7.51 6.26
CA LYS A 30 -20.42 -8.74 6.02
C LYS A 30 -21.21 -9.79 5.22
N THR A 31 -22.54 -9.67 5.09
CA THR A 31 -23.35 -10.50 4.19
C THR A 31 -23.83 -9.68 3.00
N VAL A 32 -23.53 -10.17 1.80
CA VAL A 32 -23.74 -9.46 0.54
C VAL A 32 -24.49 -10.36 -0.44
N TYR A 33 -25.45 -9.78 -1.15
CA TYR A 33 -26.36 -10.50 -2.06
C TYR A 33 -26.08 -10.11 -3.51
N ALA A 34 -26.38 -11.00 -4.46
CA ALA A 34 -26.31 -10.68 -5.87
C ALA A 34 -27.22 -9.49 -6.20
N ARG A 35 -26.62 -8.35 -6.59
CA ARG A 35 -27.32 -7.10 -6.91
C ARG A 35 -28.07 -7.20 -8.24
N ASP A 36 -27.46 -7.91 -9.19
CA ASP A 36 -28.02 -8.35 -10.46
C ASP A 36 -27.47 -9.75 -10.77
N VAL A 37 -28.17 -10.58 -11.56
CA VAL A 37 -27.62 -11.90 -12.02
C VAL A 37 -26.65 -11.71 -13.19
N TYR A 38 -25.74 -10.76 -13.01
CA TYR A 38 -24.47 -10.61 -13.69
C TYR A 38 -23.38 -10.16 -12.66
N LYS A 39 -23.49 -10.68 -11.40
CA LYS A 39 -22.53 -10.75 -10.24
C LYS A 39 -22.77 -9.73 -9.05
N SER A 40 -22.00 -9.54 -7.95
CA SER A 40 -20.53 -9.57 -7.67
C SER A 40 -20.14 -9.38 -6.16
N VAL A 41 -19.27 -10.20 -5.50
CA VAL A 41 -18.57 -10.00 -4.17
C VAL A 41 -17.73 -11.22 -3.68
N GLY A 42 -16.65 -11.04 -2.88
CA GLY A 42 -15.78 -12.12 -2.34
C GLY A 42 -16.13 -12.65 -0.92
N GLY A 43 -15.76 -13.91 -0.60
CA GLY A 43 -16.11 -14.62 0.65
C GLY A 43 -16.73 -16.03 0.49
N LEU A 44 -17.41 -16.54 1.53
CA LEU A 44 -18.09 -17.86 1.50
C LEU A 44 -19.47 -17.78 0.85
N VAL A 45 -19.67 -18.49 -0.26
CA VAL A 45 -20.95 -18.54 -0.99
C VAL A 45 -21.99 -19.37 -0.23
N SER A 46 -23.22 -18.87 -0.17
CA SER A 46 -24.42 -19.63 0.22
C SER A 46 -25.54 -19.45 -0.80
N LEU A 47 -26.38 -20.47 -0.96
CA LEU A 47 -27.54 -20.45 -1.86
C LEU A 47 -28.58 -21.50 -1.48
N ASN A 48 -29.82 -21.33 -1.93
CA ASN A 48 -30.88 -22.31 -1.80
C ASN A 48 -31.02 -23.13 -3.08
N PHE A 49 -31.06 -24.46 -2.95
CA PHE A 49 -31.53 -25.37 -3.99
C PHE A 49 -33.03 -25.58 -3.86
N ASP A 50 -33.84 -24.86 -4.64
CA ASP A 50 -35.31 -24.90 -4.53
C ASP A 50 -35.92 -26.08 -5.29
N LYS A 51 -35.32 -26.46 -6.41
CA LYS A 51 -35.73 -27.58 -7.24
C LYS A 51 -34.52 -28.28 -7.83
N VAL A 52 -34.36 -29.54 -7.46
CA VAL A 52 -33.28 -30.45 -7.81
C VAL A 52 -33.86 -31.84 -8.06
N ASP A 53 -33.19 -32.64 -8.88
CA ASP A 53 -33.39 -34.08 -9.02
C ASP A 53 -32.18 -34.87 -8.51
N ASN A 54 -32.27 -36.21 -8.51
CA ASN A 54 -31.21 -37.09 -8.00
C ASN A 54 -29.89 -37.04 -8.80
N MET A 55 -29.90 -36.48 -10.01
CA MET A 55 -28.72 -36.34 -10.87
C MET A 55 -28.17 -34.91 -10.88
N SER A 56 -28.88 -33.98 -10.23
CA SER A 56 -28.54 -32.57 -10.25
C SER A 56 -27.22 -32.33 -9.53
N SER A 57 -26.35 -31.55 -10.16
CA SER A 57 -25.07 -31.10 -9.62
C SER A 57 -24.70 -29.76 -10.26
N VAL A 58 -23.84 -29.00 -9.57
CA VAL A 58 -23.38 -27.69 -10.04
C VAL A 58 -21.88 -27.51 -9.82
N SER A 59 -21.28 -26.62 -10.60
CA SER A 59 -19.94 -26.09 -10.32
C SER A 59 -19.97 -24.58 -10.12
N LEU A 60 -19.13 -24.09 -9.22
CA LEU A 60 -18.89 -22.68 -8.94
C LEU A 60 -17.52 -22.28 -9.49
N ALA A 61 -17.47 -21.23 -10.29
CA ALA A 61 -16.24 -20.66 -10.82
C ALA A 61 -16.11 -19.19 -10.41
N PHE A 62 -14.90 -18.74 -10.10
CA PHE A 62 -14.63 -17.48 -9.41
C PHE A 62 -13.58 -16.64 -10.14
N THR A 63 -13.96 -15.43 -10.59
CA THR A 63 -13.06 -14.52 -11.32
C THR A 63 -13.03 -13.13 -10.67
N GLU A 64 -11.98 -12.37 -10.93
CA GLU A 64 -11.88 -10.94 -10.63
C GLU A 64 -12.12 -10.11 -11.89
N SER A 65 -11.61 -10.55 -13.04
CA SER A 65 -11.80 -9.90 -14.33
C SER A 65 -13.13 -10.28 -15.01
N PRO A 66 -13.80 -9.35 -15.74
CA PRO A 66 -14.91 -9.71 -16.61
C PRO A 66 -14.43 -10.41 -17.90
N ALA A 67 -13.13 -10.44 -18.18
CA ALA A 67 -12.56 -11.11 -19.35
C ALA A 67 -12.52 -12.65 -19.19
N TYR A 68 -12.38 -13.17 -17.97
CA TYR A 68 -12.10 -14.59 -17.71
C TYR A 68 -13.33 -15.40 -17.28
N VAL A 69 -14.53 -14.82 -17.39
CA VAL A 69 -15.79 -15.40 -16.93
C VAL A 69 -16.09 -16.72 -17.65
N ASN A 70 -15.83 -17.82 -16.96
CA ASN A 70 -15.89 -19.15 -17.53
C ASN A 70 -16.73 -20.08 -16.62
N PRO A 71 -17.62 -20.94 -17.16
CA PRO A 71 -18.27 -21.99 -16.38
C PRO A 71 -17.36 -23.18 -16.04
N LEU A 72 -16.14 -23.24 -16.60
CA LEU A 72 -15.21 -24.37 -16.51
C LEU A 72 -13.92 -24.07 -15.74
N ALA A 73 -13.61 -22.80 -15.45
CA ALA A 73 -12.40 -22.39 -14.73
C ALA A 73 -12.62 -21.10 -13.93
N SER A 74 -11.92 -20.99 -12.82
CA SER A 74 -11.72 -19.76 -12.02
C SER A 74 -10.42 -19.09 -12.47
N ASP A 75 -10.21 -17.83 -12.11
CA ASP A 75 -8.91 -17.17 -12.29
C ASP A 75 -7.83 -17.90 -11.47
N ASP A 76 -6.59 -17.98 -11.94
CA ASP A 76 -5.55 -18.71 -11.22
C ASP A 76 -4.98 -17.87 -10.06
N SER A 77 -5.11 -18.34 -8.80
CA SER A 77 -4.72 -17.56 -7.61
C SER A 77 -3.55 -18.16 -6.82
N ALA A 78 -2.88 -19.19 -7.34
CA ALA A 78 -1.82 -19.92 -6.64
C ALA A 78 -0.62 -20.27 -7.53
N TYR A 79 -0.86 -20.58 -8.80
CA TYR A 79 0.20 -20.86 -9.76
C TYR A 79 -0.29 -20.55 -11.19
N PRO A 80 0.47 -19.81 -12.01
CA PRO A 80 0.06 -19.42 -13.35
C PRO A 80 0.16 -20.56 -14.37
N THR A 81 -0.87 -20.72 -15.21
CA THR A 81 -0.89 -21.73 -16.29
C THR A 81 -1.31 -21.14 -17.65
N PRO A 82 -0.70 -21.58 -18.78
CA PRO A 82 -1.01 -21.00 -20.09
C PRO A 82 -2.46 -21.29 -20.54
N ASP A 83 -3.09 -22.29 -19.92
CA ASP A 83 -4.48 -22.70 -20.10
C ASP A 83 -5.45 -22.11 -19.06
N MET A 84 -4.98 -21.23 -18.16
CA MET A 84 -5.77 -20.41 -17.21
C MET A 84 -6.78 -21.26 -16.44
N ASN A 85 -6.31 -22.36 -15.83
CA ASN A 85 -7.20 -23.36 -15.22
C ASN A 85 -6.66 -24.04 -13.96
N TYR A 86 -5.48 -23.68 -13.46
CA TYR A 86 -4.84 -24.29 -12.30
C TYR A 86 -5.78 -24.42 -11.08
N ASP A 87 -6.65 -23.44 -10.85
CA ASP A 87 -7.62 -23.46 -9.75
C ASP A 87 -8.93 -24.20 -10.07
N GLY A 88 -9.28 -24.34 -11.35
CA GLY A 88 -10.46 -25.08 -11.81
C GLY A 88 -11.78 -24.54 -11.24
N VAL A 89 -12.68 -25.44 -10.81
CA VAL A 89 -14.01 -25.09 -10.28
C VAL A 89 -14.37 -25.86 -9.01
N PHE A 90 -15.08 -25.22 -8.10
CA PHE A 90 -15.61 -25.89 -6.92
C PHE A 90 -16.90 -26.64 -7.29
N THR A 91 -16.86 -27.97 -7.28
CA THR A 91 -18.00 -28.81 -7.69
C THR A 91 -18.82 -29.26 -6.49
N ILE A 92 -20.14 -29.07 -6.57
CA ILE A 92 -21.14 -29.60 -5.64
C ILE A 92 -21.78 -30.83 -6.30
N PRO A 93 -21.37 -32.06 -5.91
CA PRO A 93 -21.74 -33.29 -6.60
C PRO A 93 -23.20 -33.68 -6.36
N ALA A 94 -23.73 -34.53 -7.23
CA ALA A 94 -25.04 -35.13 -7.07
C ALA A 94 -25.03 -36.21 -5.95
N PRO A 95 -26.15 -36.41 -5.22
CA PRO A 95 -27.40 -35.65 -5.31
C PRO A 95 -27.35 -34.36 -4.49
N LEU A 96 -27.80 -33.25 -5.08
CA LEU A 96 -28.02 -32.00 -4.34
C LEU A 96 -29.16 -32.15 -3.34
N SER A 97 -28.97 -31.62 -2.14
CA SER A 97 -30.02 -31.55 -1.11
C SER A 97 -30.86 -30.29 -1.30
N LYS A 98 -32.19 -30.44 -1.35
CA LYS A 98 -33.12 -29.31 -1.38
C LYS A 98 -33.00 -28.47 -0.10
N GLY A 99 -32.92 -27.15 -0.25
CA GLY A 99 -32.79 -26.19 0.84
C GLY A 99 -31.48 -25.40 0.82
N HIS A 100 -31.13 -24.82 1.97
CA HIS A 100 -29.95 -23.96 2.12
C HIS A 100 -28.64 -24.76 2.07
N TRP A 101 -27.68 -24.27 1.30
CA TRP A 101 -26.33 -24.79 1.21
C TRP A 101 -25.31 -23.65 1.39
N THR A 102 -24.19 -23.98 2.03
CA THR A 102 -23.06 -23.06 2.25
C THR A 102 -21.75 -23.77 1.86
N GLN A 103 -20.88 -23.01 1.22
CA GLN A 103 -19.52 -23.42 0.86
C GLN A 103 -18.72 -23.84 2.11
N PRO A 104 -18.08 -25.01 2.13
CA PRO A 104 -17.19 -25.40 3.21
C PRO A 104 -16.06 -24.37 3.39
N SER A 105 -15.74 -24.02 4.65
CA SER A 105 -14.73 -22.99 4.93
C SER A 105 -13.35 -23.33 4.37
N TYR A 106 -12.98 -24.61 4.32
CA TYR A 106 -11.71 -25.05 3.74
C TYR A 106 -11.56 -24.71 2.25
N SER A 107 -12.66 -24.53 1.50
CA SER A 107 -12.65 -24.16 0.09
C SER A 107 -13.05 -22.71 -0.14
N LEU A 108 -12.94 -21.84 0.88
CA LEU A 108 -13.09 -20.39 0.76
C LEU A 108 -12.42 -19.86 -0.51
N ARG A 109 -13.08 -18.94 -1.23
CA ARG A 109 -12.43 -18.10 -2.22
C ARG A 109 -12.33 -16.69 -1.64
N GLY A 110 -11.11 -16.17 -1.54
CA GLY A 110 -10.84 -14.84 -0.98
C GLY A 110 -11.33 -13.74 -1.93
N GLY A 111 -10.43 -13.28 -2.80
CA GLY A 111 -10.78 -12.36 -3.89
C GLY A 111 -11.65 -13.04 -4.95
N PHE A 112 -12.82 -12.48 -5.19
CA PHE A 112 -13.52 -12.57 -6.47
C PHE A 112 -14.52 -11.43 -6.62
N ARG A 113 -14.58 -10.85 -7.82
CA ARG A 113 -15.70 -9.99 -8.22
C ARG A 113 -16.83 -10.82 -8.80
N TYR A 114 -16.58 -12.04 -9.26
CA TYR A 114 -17.44 -12.66 -10.25
C TYR A 114 -17.66 -14.16 -10.02
N LEU A 115 -18.90 -14.54 -9.76
CA LEU A 115 -19.33 -15.93 -9.56
C LEU A 115 -20.12 -16.44 -10.77
N THR A 116 -19.67 -17.56 -11.35
CA THR A 116 -20.42 -18.35 -12.33
C THR A 116 -20.97 -19.60 -11.65
N ILE A 117 -22.27 -19.89 -11.82
CA ILE A 117 -22.90 -21.13 -11.36
C ILE A 117 -23.31 -21.94 -12.58
N ALA A 118 -22.59 -23.03 -12.84
CA ALA A 118 -22.86 -23.94 -13.96
C ALA A 118 -23.69 -25.14 -13.48
N SER A 119 -24.82 -25.43 -14.15
CA SER A 119 -25.60 -26.65 -13.90
C SER A 119 -25.16 -27.76 -14.85
N HIS A 120 -24.89 -28.94 -14.30
CA HIS A 120 -24.64 -30.18 -15.07
C HIS A 120 -25.88 -31.07 -15.16
N SER A 121 -27.04 -30.52 -14.78
CA SER A 121 -28.31 -31.22 -14.65
C SER A 121 -29.07 -31.23 -15.99
N ASN A 122 -29.60 -32.39 -16.41
CA ASN A 122 -30.45 -32.50 -17.60
C ASN A 122 -31.87 -31.89 -17.40
N THR A 123 -32.20 -31.41 -16.20
CA THR A 123 -33.49 -30.81 -15.85
C THR A 123 -33.32 -29.39 -15.30
N THR A 124 -34.41 -28.63 -15.26
CA THR A 124 -34.43 -27.28 -14.68
C THR A 124 -34.09 -27.28 -13.20
N LEU A 125 -32.89 -26.78 -12.88
CA LEU A 125 -32.45 -26.36 -11.56
C LEU A 125 -33.09 -25.00 -11.23
N GLU A 126 -33.71 -24.86 -10.05
CA GLU A 126 -34.18 -23.56 -9.54
C GLU A 126 -33.40 -23.20 -8.27
N LEU A 127 -32.84 -21.99 -8.26
CA LEU A 127 -31.99 -21.45 -7.19
C LEU A 127 -32.54 -20.14 -6.65
N SER A 128 -32.36 -19.88 -5.37
CA SER A 128 -32.63 -18.57 -4.74
C SER A 128 -31.59 -18.23 -3.68
N ASN A 129 -31.67 -17.03 -3.11
CA ASN A 129 -30.86 -16.58 -1.98
C ASN A 129 -29.34 -16.73 -2.17
N VAL A 130 -28.83 -16.47 -3.39
CA VAL A 130 -27.38 -16.46 -3.64
C VAL A 130 -26.75 -15.27 -2.91
N SER A 131 -25.98 -15.58 -1.89
CA SER A 131 -25.29 -14.63 -1.02
C SER A 131 -23.84 -15.06 -0.79
N CYS A 132 -23.05 -14.13 -0.25
CA CYS A 132 -21.65 -14.34 0.08
C CYS A 132 -21.37 -13.72 1.47
N ALA A 133 -20.61 -14.42 2.31
CA ALA A 133 -20.18 -13.96 3.62
C ALA A 133 -18.69 -13.56 3.56
N ILE A 134 -18.43 -12.26 3.68
CA ILE A 134 -17.11 -11.66 3.55
C ILE A 134 -16.18 -12.13 4.67
N SER A 135 -14.97 -12.53 4.28
CA SER A 135 -13.93 -13.02 5.20
C SER A 135 -12.84 -12.01 5.52
N PHE A 136 -12.62 -10.99 4.70
CA PHE A 136 -11.59 -9.97 4.93
C PHE A 136 -11.99 -8.99 6.05
N MET A 137 -10.98 -8.30 6.59
CA MET A 137 -11.06 -7.37 7.72
C MET A 137 -11.80 -7.96 8.94
N PRO A 138 -11.42 -9.16 9.43
CA PRO A 138 -12.28 -9.96 10.32
C PRO A 138 -12.65 -9.29 11.65
N HIS A 139 -11.74 -8.47 12.17
CA HIS A 139 -11.81 -7.74 13.44
C HIS A 139 -12.65 -6.44 13.36
N VAL A 140 -13.09 -6.01 12.16
CA VAL A 140 -13.99 -4.85 11.99
C VAL A 140 -15.36 -5.33 11.54
N ASP A 141 -16.42 -4.97 12.26
CA ASP A 141 -17.80 -5.33 11.88
C ASP A 141 -18.43 -4.38 10.85
N ASP A 142 -18.31 -3.06 11.03
CA ASP A 142 -18.69 -2.10 10.00
C ASP A 142 -17.50 -1.81 9.09
N LEU A 143 -17.44 -2.51 7.95
CA LEU A 143 -16.42 -2.32 6.92
C LEU A 143 -16.39 -0.89 6.34
N ARG A 144 -17.38 -0.04 6.63
CA ARG A 144 -17.40 1.38 6.23
C ARG A 144 -16.87 2.34 7.30
N ALA A 145 -16.59 1.87 8.51
CA ALA A 145 -16.09 2.66 9.63
C ALA A 145 -14.59 3.00 9.50
N TYR A 146 -14.19 3.59 8.37
CA TYR A 146 -12.83 4.11 8.21
C TYR A 146 -12.57 5.25 9.21
N THR A 147 -11.41 5.18 9.87
CA THR A 147 -10.93 6.19 10.82
C THR A 147 -10.23 7.36 10.13
N GLY A 148 -10.04 7.28 8.80
CA GLY A 148 -9.59 8.38 7.96
C GLY A 148 -10.45 8.60 6.72
N TYR A 149 -10.28 9.76 6.10
CA TYR A 149 -10.87 10.09 4.80
C TYR A 149 -9.99 11.08 4.04
N PHE A 150 -10.22 11.17 2.73
CA PHE A 150 -9.67 12.19 1.87
C PHE A 150 -10.72 12.64 0.86
N TYR A 151 -10.72 13.92 0.55
CA TYR A 151 -11.60 14.54 -0.42
C TYR A 151 -10.88 15.69 -1.14
N THR A 152 -10.88 15.64 -2.47
CA THR A 152 -10.49 16.75 -3.35
C THR A 152 -11.28 16.63 -4.66
N SER A 153 -11.40 17.75 -5.37
CA SER A 153 -11.87 17.74 -6.76
C SER A 153 -10.71 17.96 -7.73
N ASP A 154 -10.68 17.20 -8.83
CA ASP A 154 -9.73 17.35 -9.92
C ASP A 154 -10.40 17.98 -11.17
N PRO A 155 -10.41 19.33 -11.30
CA PRO A 155 -11.07 19.99 -12.42
C PRO A 155 -10.34 19.82 -13.76
N ALA A 156 -9.14 19.21 -13.78
CA ALA A 156 -8.37 18.97 -14.99
C ALA A 156 -8.53 17.55 -15.56
N PHE A 157 -9.27 16.67 -14.87
CA PHE A 157 -9.58 15.32 -15.34
C PHE A 157 -11.06 15.18 -15.73
N HIS A 158 -11.38 14.15 -16.53
CA HIS A 158 -12.73 13.97 -17.05
C HIS A 158 -13.76 13.56 -15.97
N ASP A 159 -13.28 12.96 -14.89
CA ASP A 159 -14.05 12.66 -13.68
C ASP A 159 -13.54 13.55 -12.53
N PRO A 160 -14.30 14.60 -12.14
CA PRO A 160 -13.85 15.56 -11.12
C PRO A 160 -13.68 14.98 -9.72
N ASP A 161 -14.15 13.76 -9.45
CA ASP A 161 -13.98 13.06 -8.16
C ASP A 161 -12.87 12.00 -8.22
N PHE A 162 -12.13 11.88 -9.34
CA PHE A 162 -11.15 10.82 -9.57
C PHE A 162 -10.12 10.66 -8.43
N LEU A 163 -9.51 11.76 -7.97
CA LEU A 163 -8.51 11.71 -6.89
C LEU A 163 -9.11 11.23 -5.56
N THR A 164 -10.39 11.52 -5.32
CA THR A 164 -11.11 10.94 -4.18
C THR A 164 -11.35 9.45 -4.40
N LYS A 165 -11.84 9.04 -5.59
CA LYS A 165 -12.10 7.63 -5.94
C LYS A 165 -10.86 6.75 -5.84
N VAL A 166 -9.70 7.19 -6.35
CA VAL A 166 -8.46 6.40 -6.27
C VAL A 166 -7.96 6.24 -4.84
N TRP A 167 -8.11 7.26 -3.99
CA TRP A 167 -7.79 7.14 -2.57
C TRP A 167 -8.64 6.06 -1.89
N TYR A 168 -9.96 6.05 -2.14
CA TYR A 168 -10.88 5.03 -1.61
C TYR A 168 -10.65 3.64 -2.23
N ALA A 169 -10.22 3.55 -3.50
CA ALA A 169 -9.90 2.29 -4.14
C ALA A 169 -8.63 1.66 -3.53
N GLY A 170 -7.60 2.46 -3.22
CA GLY A 170 -6.42 1.98 -2.51
C GLY A 170 -6.74 1.55 -1.06
N ALA A 171 -7.55 2.33 -0.34
CA ALA A 171 -8.02 1.96 1.01
C ALA A 171 -8.84 0.64 0.99
N TYR A 172 -9.77 0.49 0.03
CA TYR A 172 -10.55 -0.73 -0.11
C TYR A 172 -9.69 -1.93 -0.56
N THR A 173 -8.67 -1.71 -1.39
CA THR A 173 -7.71 -2.77 -1.75
C THR A 173 -7.00 -3.33 -0.51
N VAL A 174 -6.43 -2.45 0.33
CA VAL A 174 -5.81 -2.85 1.61
C VAL A 174 -6.81 -3.56 2.55
N GLN A 175 -8.06 -3.09 2.62
CA GLN A 175 -9.11 -3.76 3.38
C GLN A 175 -9.35 -5.20 2.86
N THR A 176 -9.40 -5.40 1.53
CA THR A 176 -9.57 -6.74 0.94
C THR A 176 -8.35 -7.65 1.13
N ASN A 177 -7.14 -7.09 1.23
CA ASN A 177 -5.91 -7.84 1.53
C ASN A 177 -5.69 -8.09 3.04
N THR A 178 -6.56 -7.61 3.92
CA THR A 178 -6.47 -7.87 5.37
C THR A 178 -7.26 -9.14 5.70
N VAL A 179 -6.59 -10.30 5.78
CA VAL A 179 -7.22 -11.62 5.85
C VAL A 179 -7.11 -12.31 7.22
N PRO A 180 -8.02 -13.24 7.57
CA PRO A 180 -7.91 -14.06 8.77
C PRO A 180 -6.70 -15.00 8.75
N LEU A 181 -6.12 -15.25 9.94
CA LEU A 181 -4.90 -16.03 10.14
C LEU A 181 -4.90 -17.42 9.45
N ASP A 182 -6.03 -18.11 9.45
CA ASP A 182 -6.17 -19.49 8.99
C ASP A 182 -6.93 -19.60 7.66
N THR A 183 -6.77 -18.61 6.77
CA THR A 183 -7.46 -18.57 5.45
C THR A 183 -6.53 -18.54 4.24
N GLY A 184 -5.23 -18.73 4.44
CA GLY A 184 -4.28 -18.76 3.33
C GLY A 184 -4.33 -20.04 2.51
N ARG A 185 -3.81 -19.98 1.28
CA ARG A 185 -3.67 -21.14 0.39
C ARG A 185 -2.74 -22.19 1.01
N GLN A 186 -3.23 -23.41 1.15
CA GLN A 186 -2.40 -24.52 1.63
C GLN A 186 -1.27 -24.84 0.64
N PHE A 187 -0.10 -25.20 1.16
CA PHE A 187 1.03 -25.66 0.38
C PHE A 187 1.39 -27.12 0.77
N PRO A 188 1.75 -28.01 -0.18
CA PRO A 188 1.83 -27.80 -1.63
C PRO A 188 0.47 -27.50 -2.25
N PHE A 189 0.47 -26.65 -3.29
CA PHE A 189 -0.76 -26.28 -3.97
C PHE A 189 -1.41 -27.49 -4.63
N LEU A 190 -2.73 -27.59 -4.48
CA LEU A 190 -3.55 -28.53 -5.24
C LEU A 190 -3.71 -28.04 -6.68
N TYR A 191 -3.69 -28.99 -7.62
CA TYR A 191 -3.93 -28.77 -9.05
C TYR A 191 -5.42 -28.91 -9.38
N ALA A 192 -5.86 -28.29 -10.48
CA ALA A 192 -7.24 -28.12 -10.95
C ALA A 192 -8.18 -29.31 -10.71
N ALA A 193 -7.72 -30.53 -11.01
CA ALA A 193 -8.47 -31.77 -10.85
C ALA A 193 -8.87 -32.09 -9.39
N THR A 194 -8.30 -31.40 -8.42
CA THR A 194 -8.54 -31.55 -6.97
C THR A 194 -9.07 -30.28 -6.28
N GLY A 195 -9.22 -29.17 -7.02
CA GLY A 195 -9.67 -27.88 -6.48
C GLY A 195 -8.60 -27.19 -5.61
N TRP A 196 -9.03 -26.41 -4.61
CA TRP A 196 -8.15 -25.67 -3.70
C TRP A 196 -8.54 -25.82 -2.23
N PHE A 197 -7.54 -25.63 -1.35
CA PHE A 197 -7.72 -25.48 0.09
C PHE A 197 -7.16 -24.13 0.57
N ASN A 198 -8.02 -23.30 1.14
CA ASN A 198 -7.73 -21.98 1.73
C ASN A 198 -7.99 -22.01 3.25
N ASN A 199 -7.33 -22.94 3.92
CA ASN A 199 -7.31 -23.12 5.38
C ASN A 199 -5.88 -23.38 5.89
N GLY A 200 -4.90 -22.71 5.28
CA GLY A 200 -3.51 -22.67 5.75
C GLY A 200 -3.31 -21.51 6.73
N THR A 201 -2.62 -21.79 7.84
CA THR A 201 -2.17 -20.77 8.81
C THR A 201 -1.02 -19.96 8.21
N ILE A 202 -1.22 -18.64 8.05
CA ILE A 202 -0.29 -17.74 7.34
C ILE A 202 0.53 -16.80 8.22
N GLY A 203 0.50 -16.99 9.54
CA GLY A 203 1.27 -16.18 10.48
C GLY A 203 1.33 -16.79 11.88
N VAL A 204 1.65 -15.97 12.88
CA VAL A 204 1.63 -16.34 14.31
C VAL A 204 0.48 -15.69 15.10
N ALA A 205 -0.07 -14.60 14.57
CA ALA A 205 -1.24 -13.88 15.08
C ALA A 205 -1.96 -13.26 13.87
N GLY A 206 -3.27 -13.04 13.97
CA GLY A 206 -4.08 -12.39 12.93
C GLY A 206 -4.71 -11.08 13.42
N PRO A 207 -5.25 -10.23 12.53
CA PRO A 207 -5.32 -10.39 11.07
C PRO A 207 -3.93 -10.35 10.38
N ILE A 208 -3.86 -10.87 9.16
CA ILE A 208 -2.64 -10.84 8.33
C ILE A 208 -2.89 -9.96 7.11
N LEU A 209 -1.97 -9.03 6.84
CA LEU A 209 -2.00 -8.20 5.64
C LEU A 209 -1.18 -8.86 4.52
N VAL A 210 -1.82 -9.28 3.44
CA VAL A 210 -1.16 -9.89 2.28
C VAL A 210 -0.92 -8.88 1.15
N ASP A 211 -0.14 -9.25 0.13
CA ASP A 211 -0.05 -8.55 -1.16
C ASP A 211 0.36 -7.05 -1.07
N VAL A 212 1.01 -6.67 0.03
CA VAL A 212 1.47 -5.31 0.33
C VAL A 212 2.99 -5.22 0.35
N GLN A 213 3.47 -4.00 0.11
CA GLN A 213 4.86 -3.59 0.24
C GLN A 213 5.44 -3.79 1.65
N TYR A 214 4.66 -3.44 2.68
CA TYR A 214 5.00 -3.65 4.09
C TYR A 214 4.06 -4.73 4.66
N GLY A 215 4.42 -6.00 4.49
CA GLY A 215 3.71 -7.12 5.08
C GLY A 215 3.69 -7.08 6.62
N PRO A 216 2.96 -8.00 7.29
CA PRO A 216 3.08 -8.19 8.74
C PRO A 216 4.57 -8.35 9.09
N VAL A 217 5.03 -7.66 10.12
CA VAL A 217 6.45 -7.72 10.50
C VAL A 217 6.78 -9.13 10.99
N ILE A 218 7.46 -9.92 10.16
CA ILE A 218 7.63 -11.36 10.40
C ILE A 218 8.78 -11.62 11.37
N TRP A 219 8.51 -11.52 12.67
CA TRP A 219 9.41 -12.02 13.71
C TRP A 219 9.10 -13.49 14.02
N PRO A 220 9.88 -14.48 13.52
CA PRO A 220 9.65 -15.87 13.85
C PRO A 220 9.89 -16.13 15.34
N SER A 221 9.04 -16.96 15.96
CA SER A 221 9.03 -17.26 17.39
C SER A 221 10.16 -18.19 17.86
N GLN A 222 11.02 -18.65 16.94
CA GLN A 222 12.23 -19.42 17.22
C GLN A 222 13.45 -18.62 16.77
N SER A 223 14.58 -18.79 17.47
CA SER A 223 15.84 -18.07 17.22
C SER A 223 16.12 -17.93 15.71
N PRO A 224 16.02 -16.71 15.14
CA PRO A 224 16.11 -16.57 13.70
C PRO A 224 17.52 -16.94 13.20
N PRO A 225 17.66 -17.46 11.96
CA PRO A 225 18.87 -17.18 11.20
C PRO A 225 19.05 -15.66 11.06
N SER A 226 20.23 -15.19 10.67
CA SER A 226 20.50 -13.74 10.60
C SER A 226 19.61 -12.96 9.61
N ALA A 227 18.87 -13.66 8.73
CA ALA A 227 17.92 -13.10 7.77
C ALA A 227 16.45 -13.30 8.19
N LEU A 228 15.62 -12.29 7.91
CA LEU A 228 14.16 -12.37 7.92
C LEU A 228 13.65 -12.98 6.60
N PRO A 229 12.55 -13.76 6.63
CA PRO A 229 12.06 -14.44 5.42
C PRO A 229 11.34 -13.48 4.45
N GLN A 230 11.31 -13.86 3.16
CA GLN A 230 10.62 -13.09 2.11
C GLN A 230 9.10 -13.00 2.32
N ALA A 231 8.47 -14.04 2.88
CA ALA A 231 7.03 -14.19 2.99
C ALA A 231 6.64 -14.86 4.31
N GLY A 232 5.35 -14.85 4.67
CA GLY A 232 4.81 -15.62 5.79
C GLY A 232 4.75 -17.13 5.53
N PRO A 233 4.54 -17.96 6.56
CA PRO A 233 4.21 -19.38 6.35
C PRO A 233 2.91 -19.50 5.52
N PRO A 234 2.63 -20.66 4.89
CA PRO A 234 3.55 -21.77 4.66
C PRO A 234 4.63 -21.44 3.61
N LEU A 235 4.56 -20.29 2.93
CA LEU A 235 5.47 -19.91 1.85
C LEU A 235 6.93 -19.70 2.31
N THR A 236 7.17 -19.33 3.58
CA THR A 236 8.51 -19.32 4.22
C THR A 236 9.33 -20.57 3.93
N LEU A 237 8.70 -21.74 3.91
CA LEU A 237 9.38 -23.03 3.81
C LEU A 237 9.86 -23.37 2.40
N TYR A 238 9.42 -22.61 1.38
CA TYR A 238 9.59 -22.93 -0.04
C TYR A 238 10.02 -21.73 -0.90
N ARG A 239 10.11 -20.53 -0.32
CA ARG A 239 10.62 -19.32 -0.98
C ARG A 239 12.07 -19.09 -0.52
N PRO A 240 13.07 -19.09 -1.43
CA PRO A 240 14.45 -18.75 -1.07
C PRO A 240 14.56 -17.30 -0.57
N ASP A 241 15.60 -17.04 0.22
CA ASP A 241 15.88 -15.76 0.87
C ASP A 241 15.89 -14.56 -0.10
N SER A 242 15.64 -13.37 0.44
CA SER A 242 15.71 -12.10 -0.27
C SER A 242 16.28 -11.01 0.64
N ASP A 243 17.34 -10.35 0.19
CA ASP A 243 17.94 -9.21 0.90
C ASP A 243 17.02 -7.98 0.86
N ILE A 244 16.27 -7.85 -0.24
CA ILE A 244 15.35 -6.73 -0.48
C ILE A 244 14.12 -6.84 0.42
N TYR A 245 13.44 -8.00 0.46
CA TYR A 245 12.30 -8.20 1.37
C TYR A 245 12.73 -8.25 2.85
N HIS A 246 13.95 -8.69 3.17
CA HIS A 246 14.52 -8.52 4.51
C HIS A 246 14.59 -7.04 4.89
N ALA A 247 15.10 -6.19 3.99
CA ALA A 247 15.20 -4.75 4.21
C ALA A 247 13.81 -4.06 4.32
N TRP A 248 12.83 -4.47 3.49
CA TRP A 248 11.45 -3.99 3.61
C TRP A 248 10.80 -4.31 4.96
N ASN A 249 11.05 -5.50 5.53
CA ASN A 249 10.58 -5.84 6.89
C ASN A 249 11.18 -4.92 7.96
N LEU A 250 12.45 -4.52 7.83
CA LEU A 250 13.09 -3.59 8.77
C LEU A 250 12.51 -2.18 8.70
N ILE A 251 12.16 -1.70 7.49
CA ILE A 251 11.46 -0.42 7.31
C ILE A 251 10.01 -0.52 7.82
N GLY A 252 9.32 -1.64 7.56
CA GLY A 252 7.98 -1.92 8.08
C GLY A 252 7.92 -1.94 9.61
N THR A 253 8.97 -2.42 10.27
CA THR A 253 9.13 -2.37 11.75
C THR A 253 9.11 -0.93 12.26
N HIS A 254 9.84 -0.02 11.60
CA HIS A 254 9.85 1.41 11.95
C HIS A 254 8.50 2.07 11.69
N ASN A 255 7.91 1.83 10.51
CA ASN A 255 6.59 2.35 10.18
C ASN A 255 5.55 1.91 11.23
N TYR A 256 5.54 0.64 11.64
CA TYR A 256 4.64 0.15 12.70
C TYR A 256 4.79 0.98 13.97
N TYR A 257 6.00 1.08 14.51
CA TYR A 257 6.27 1.82 15.74
C TYR A 257 5.94 3.32 15.63
N LEU A 258 6.19 3.94 14.46
CA LEU A 258 5.86 5.35 14.22
C LEU A 258 4.35 5.64 14.36
N TYR A 259 3.48 4.71 13.95
CA TYR A 259 2.03 4.91 14.04
C TYR A 259 1.40 4.33 15.32
N SER A 260 1.90 3.19 15.84
CA SER A 260 1.37 2.57 17.07
C SER A 260 1.93 3.16 18.35
N GLY A 261 3.22 3.52 18.35
CA GLY A 261 3.99 3.81 19.57
C GLY A 261 4.17 2.61 20.50
N ASP A 262 4.01 1.39 20.00
CA ASP A 262 4.09 0.16 20.80
C ASP A 262 5.54 -0.16 21.20
N HIS A 263 5.91 0.37 22.36
CA HIS A 263 7.24 0.24 22.93
C HIS A 263 7.49 -1.13 23.58
N ASP A 264 6.45 -1.82 24.04
CA ASP A 264 6.58 -3.13 24.67
C ASP A 264 6.84 -4.22 23.61
N TRP A 265 6.15 -4.14 22.46
CA TRP A 265 6.49 -4.92 21.27
C TRP A 265 7.90 -4.61 20.76
N LEU A 266 8.24 -3.32 20.59
CA LEU A 266 9.56 -2.94 20.06
C LEU A 266 10.67 -3.46 20.97
N SER A 267 10.52 -3.31 22.29
CA SER A 267 11.44 -3.86 23.30
C SER A 267 11.59 -5.38 23.18
N THR A 268 10.50 -6.09 22.91
CA THR A 268 10.50 -7.56 22.75
C THR A 268 11.29 -7.99 21.51
N VAL A 269 11.20 -7.24 20.40
CA VAL A 269 11.85 -7.59 19.12
C VAL A 269 13.23 -6.96 18.92
N TRP A 270 13.62 -5.96 19.72
CA TRP A 270 14.83 -5.14 19.53
C TRP A 270 16.13 -5.94 19.34
N THR A 271 16.32 -7.01 20.11
CA THR A 271 17.50 -7.88 20.00
C THR A 271 17.55 -8.66 18.67
N ASN A 272 16.40 -8.94 18.05
CA ASN A 272 16.34 -9.55 16.72
C ASN A 272 16.44 -8.48 15.62
N TYR A 273 15.84 -7.31 15.81
CA TYR A 273 15.94 -6.16 14.90
C TYR A 273 17.39 -5.73 14.69
N THR A 274 18.13 -5.46 15.77
CA THR A 274 19.55 -5.09 15.72
C THR A 274 20.41 -6.13 15.00
N ARG A 275 20.13 -7.43 15.16
CA ARG A 275 20.81 -8.52 14.42
C ARG A 275 20.46 -8.55 12.94
N ALA A 276 19.21 -8.28 12.60
CA ALA A 276 18.75 -8.24 11.22
C ALA A 276 19.30 -7.00 10.47
N VAL A 277 19.43 -5.84 11.12
CA VAL A 277 20.18 -4.70 10.55
C VAL A 277 21.66 -5.09 10.35
N ALA A 278 22.30 -5.69 11.37
CA ALA A 278 23.69 -6.13 11.29
C ALA A 278 23.96 -7.20 10.21
N PHE A 279 22.95 -7.97 9.79
CA PHE A 279 23.05 -8.90 8.65
C PHE A 279 23.22 -8.16 7.32
N LEU A 280 22.49 -7.06 7.09
CA LEU A 280 22.69 -6.23 5.90
C LEU A 280 23.99 -5.45 5.97
N GLU A 281 24.35 -4.89 7.14
CA GLU A 281 25.65 -4.23 7.33
C GLU A 281 26.82 -5.18 7.08
N GLY A 282 26.69 -6.47 7.45
CA GLY A 282 27.66 -7.52 7.14
C GLY A 282 27.80 -7.87 5.65
N LYS A 283 26.94 -7.33 4.77
CA LYS A 283 27.06 -7.41 3.30
C LYS A 283 27.69 -6.15 2.69
N VAL A 284 28.04 -5.15 3.50
CA VAL A 284 28.82 -3.98 3.06
C VAL A 284 30.30 -4.32 3.20
N ASP A 285 31.07 -4.17 2.11
CA ASP A 285 32.50 -4.48 2.09
C ASP A 285 33.37 -3.22 1.89
N SER A 286 34.63 -3.42 1.47
CA SER A 286 35.61 -2.35 1.28
C SER A 286 35.24 -1.33 0.20
N THR A 287 34.23 -1.60 -0.64
CA THR A 287 33.63 -0.61 -1.54
C THR A 287 32.83 0.46 -0.79
N GLY A 288 32.31 0.13 0.40
CA GLY A 288 31.31 0.93 1.13
C GLY A 288 29.90 0.80 0.57
N LEU A 289 29.63 -0.23 -0.26
CA LEU A 289 28.32 -0.58 -0.79
C LEU A 289 27.94 -2.00 -0.34
N MET A 290 26.63 -2.23 -0.19
CA MET A 290 26.07 -3.56 0.02
C MET A 290 26.17 -4.39 -1.25
N ASN A 291 26.72 -5.59 -1.12
CA ASN A 291 26.68 -6.63 -2.14
C ASN A 291 25.43 -7.50 -1.94
N VAL A 292 24.41 -7.28 -2.78
CA VAL A 292 23.17 -8.06 -2.76
C VAL A 292 23.47 -9.48 -3.26
N THR A 293 23.32 -10.48 -2.38
CA THR A 293 23.62 -11.88 -2.70
C THR A 293 22.39 -12.78 -2.74
N SER A 294 21.26 -12.30 -2.21
CA SER A 294 19.93 -12.92 -2.35
C SER A 294 19.02 -12.00 -3.19
N PRO A 295 19.15 -11.99 -4.54
CA PRO A 295 18.66 -10.94 -5.43
C PRO A 295 17.17 -11.05 -5.78
N ARG A 296 16.39 -11.79 -5.00
CA ARG A 296 15.01 -12.13 -5.33
C ARG A 296 14.06 -11.03 -4.90
N ASP A 297 13.21 -10.58 -5.81
CA ASP A 297 12.50 -9.31 -5.67
C ASP A 297 11.15 -9.30 -6.42
N TRP A 298 10.47 -8.16 -6.48
CA TRP A 298 9.12 -7.91 -7.02
C TRP A 298 8.87 -8.33 -8.48
N GLY A 299 9.93 -8.63 -9.24
CA GLY A 299 9.85 -9.03 -10.64
C GLY A 299 10.89 -8.42 -11.56
N ARG A 300 11.74 -7.50 -11.07
CA ARG A 300 12.77 -6.80 -11.86
C ARG A 300 13.87 -7.71 -12.47
N ILE A 301 14.34 -7.38 -13.68
CA ILE A 301 15.48 -7.99 -14.39
C ILE A 301 16.77 -7.38 -13.84
N GLY A 302 17.80 -8.21 -13.67
CA GLY A 302 18.98 -7.83 -12.91
C GLY A 302 18.69 -7.92 -11.40
N GLY A 303 19.29 -7.03 -10.63
CA GLY A 303 19.44 -7.20 -9.18
C GLY A 303 20.65 -8.07 -8.84
N GLY A 304 21.02 -8.08 -7.56
CA GLY A 304 22.28 -8.68 -7.10
C GLY A 304 23.50 -7.75 -7.27
N GLY A 305 24.63 -8.12 -6.67
CA GLY A 305 25.85 -7.32 -6.69
C GLY A 305 25.69 -5.96 -5.98
N TYR A 306 26.58 -5.02 -6.27
CA TYR A 306 26.42 -3.62 -5.88
C TYR A 306 25.47 -2.93 -6.88
N ASN A 307 24.17 -3.11 -6.70
CA ASN A 307 23.14 -2.36 -7.42
C ASN A 307 22.65 -1.16 -6.60
N ALA A 308 22.08 -0.19 -7.30
CA ALA A 308 21.58 1.05 -6.72
C ALA A 308 20.38 0.78 -5.80
N GLU A 309 19.36 0.05 -6.27
CA GLU A 309 18.13 -0.21 -5.52
C GLU A 309 18.37 -0.75 -4.09
N GLY A 310 19.08 -1.87 -3.96
CA GLY A 310 19.37 -2.46 -2.66
C GLY A 310 20.21 -1.55 -1.76
N ASN A 311 21.10 -0.73 -2.32
CA ASN A 311 21.86 0.27 -1.56
C ASN A 311 21.00 1.47 -1.15
N ALA A 312 19.99 1.85 -1.94
CA ALA A 312 19.03 2.88 -1.58
C ALA A 312 18.10 2.41 -0.44
N ILE A 313 17.66 1.15 -0.49
CA ILE A 313 16.84 0.56 0.57
C ILE A 313 17.67 0.36 1.85
N LEU A 314 18.95 -0.07 1.77
CA LEU A 314 19.83 -0.12 2.94
C LEU A 314 20.00 1.27 3.58
N TYR A 315 20.16 2.33 2.78
CA TYR A 315 20.22 3.69 3.31
C TYR A 315 18.94 4.05 4.11
N LYS A 316 17.76 3.70 3.58
CA LYS A 316 16.49 3.88 4.30
C LYS A 316 16.42 3.03 5.58
N VAL A 317 16.88 1.77 5.55
CA VAL A 317 17.00 0.92 6.75
C VAL A 317 17.85 1.62 7.81
N LEU A 318 19.06 2.10 7.47
CA LEU A 318 19.96 2.76 8.43
C LEU A 318 19.36 4.03 9.04
N LEU A 319 18.64 4.85 8.26
CA LEU A 319 17.90 6.00 8.79
C LEU A 319 16.80 5.57 9.77
N THR A 320 15.97 4.59 9.40
CA THR A 320 14.87 4.12 10.24
C THR A 320 15.34 3.39 11.50
N ALA A 321 16.46 2.66 11.40
CA ALA A 321 17.08 1.96 12.51
C ALA A 321 17.72 2.95 13.50
N SER A 322 18.36 4.02 13.00
CA SER A 322 18.88 5.13 13.83
C SER A 322 17.75 5.81 14.62
N ASP A 323 16.60 6.04 13.99
CA ASP A 323 15.42 6.61 14.66
C ASP A 323 14.84 5.67 15.73
N LEU A 324 14.67 4.37 15.44
CA LEU A 324 14.27 3.38 16.45
C LEU A 324 15.28 3.28 17.61
N ALA A 325 16.58 3.37 17.34
CA ALA A 325 17.61 3.34 18.38
C ALA A 325 17.48 4.54 19.34
N ASN A 326 17.13 5.74 18.85
CA ASN A 326 16.83 6.89 19.71
C ASN A 326 15.66 6.58 20.66
N TYR A 327 14.56 6.03 20.16
CA TYR A 327 13.40 5.68 20.99
C TYR A 327 13.67 4.54 21.98
N MET A 328 14.61 3.64 21.66
CA MET A 328 15.09 2.59 22.56
C MET A 328 16.18 3.05 23.54
N GLY A 329 16.61 4.32 23.47
CA GLY A 329 17.66 4.88 24.31
C GLY A 329 19.08 4.39 23.97
N ASP A 330 19.28 3.78 22.80
CA ASP A 330 20.59 3.33 22.32
C ASP A 330 21.26 4.42 21.49
N GLU A 331 21.77 5.45 22.17
CA GLU A 331 22.49 6.58 21.57
C GLU A 331 23.70 6.12 20.73
N PHE A 332 24.30 4.96 21.06
CA PHE A 332 25.45 4.43 20.34
C PHE A 332 25.04 3.86 18.98
N LEU A 333 24.05 2.96 18.92
CA LEU A 333 23.55 2.43 17.65
C LEU A 333 22.92 3.53 16.79
N SER A 334 22.21 4.48 17.40
CA SER A 334 21.68 5.65 16.70
C SER A 334 22.77 6.43 15.97
N ALA A 335 23.86 6.77 16.67
CA ALA A 335 24.98 7.51 16.10
C ALA A 335 25.75 6.69 15.04
N VAL A 336 25.94 5.39 15.26
CA VAL A 336 26.62 4.49 14.30
C VAL A 336 25.81 4.37 13.00
N TRP A 337 24.51 4.06 13.08
CA TRP A 337 23.67 3.91 11.88
C TRP A 337 23.46 5.23 11.14
N GLY A 338 23.35 6.36 11.85
CA GLY A 338 23.31 7.69 11.23
C GLY A 338 24.62 8.05 10.50
N ALA A 339 25.78 7.66 11.06
CA ALA A 339 27.08 7.83 10.40
C ALA A 339 27.22 6.90 9.18
N ASN A 340 26.80 5.64 9.30
CA ASN A 340 26.83 4.66 8.20
C ASN A 340 25.90 5.09 7.05
N ALA A 341 24.70 5.59 7.33
CA ALA A 341 23.82 6.18 6.33
C ALA A 341 24.50 7.34 5.60
N THR A 342 25.13 8.26 6.35
CA THR A 342 25.85 9.42 5.78
C THR A 342 26.99 8.99 4.85
N ALA A 343 27.77 7.97 5.25
CA ALA A 343 28.83 7.41 4.42
C ALA A 343 28.28 6.70 3.16
N LEU A 344 27.22 5.91 3.31
CA LEU A 344 26.55 5.21 2.21
C LEU A 344 25.97 6.19 1.18
N LYS A 345 25.36 7.30 1.59
CA LYS A 345 24.87 8.34 0.65
C LYS A 345 25.98 8.91 -0.23
N ALA A 346 27.19 9.09 0.33
CA ALA A 346 28.33 9.54 -0.47
C ALA A 346 28.76 8.47 -1.48
N LYS A 347 28.88 7.20 -1.05
CA LYS A 347 29.24 6.07 -1.94
C LYS A 347 28.20 5.76 -3.01
N TYR A 348 26.92 5.93 -2.69
CA TYR A 348 25.81 5.81 -3.62
C TYR A 348 25.96 6.76 -4.81
N ASN A 349 26.22 8.04 -4.54
CA ASN A 349 26.40 9.04 -5.59
C ASN A 349 27.71 8.83 -6.36
N GLU A 350 28.80 8.42 -5.70
CA GLU A 350 30.07 8.08 -6.37
C GLU A 350 29.92 6.91 -7.36
N ALA A 351 29.14 5.88 -7.02
CA ALA A 351 29.01 4.66 -7.82
C ALA A 351 27.94 4.74 -8.92
N PHE A 352 26.78 5.34 -8.61
CA PHE A 352 25.57 5.20 -9.43
C PHE A 352 25.17 6.47 -10.19
N TRP A 353 25.55 7.68 -9.75
CA TRP A 353 25.14 8.91 -10.43
C TRP A 353 25.79 9.05 -11.81
N VAL A 354 24.99 9.37 -12.83
CA VAL A 354 25.46 9.65 -14.19
C VAL A 354 25.01 11.05 -14.62
N GLU A 355 25.88 12.03 -14.43
CA GLU A 355 25.66 13.46 -14.72
C GLU A 355 25.05 13.70 -16.12
N SER A 356 25.57 13.03 -17.16
CA SER A 356 25.09 13.19 -18.53
C SER A 356 23.69 12.61 -18.81
N ALA A 357 23.18 11.77 -17.91
CA ALA A 357 21.83 11.21 -17.98
C ALA A 357 20.85 11.95 -17.06
N GLY A 358 21.35 12.64 -16.02
CA GLY A 358 20.53 13.18 -14.94
C GLY A 358 19.92 12.08 -14.06
N MET A 359 20.49 10.88 -14.05
CA MET A 359 19.91 9.66 -13.48
C MET A 359 20.96 8.80 -12.77
N TYR A 360 20.49 7.96 -11.85
CA TYR A 360 21.28 6.87 -11.27
C TYR A 360 21.19 5.63 -12.15
N ARG A 361 22.35 5.06 -12.54
CA ARG A 361 22.41 3.76 -13.22
C ARG A 361 22.23 2.62 -12.22
N ASP A 362 21.69 1.50 -12.67
CA ASP A 362 21.44 0.32 -11.83
C ASP A 362 22.72 -0.22 -11.18
N ASN A 363 23.76 -0.48 -11.97
CA ASN A 363 25.05 -0.94 -11.46
C ASN A 363 26.18 -0.64 -12.47
N SER A 364 27.40 -1.10 -12.20
CA SER A 364 28.58 -0.82 -13.05
C SER A 364 28.66 -1.65 -14.34
N THR A 365 27.84 -2.69 -14.49
CA THR A 365 27.85 -3.62 -15.64
C THR A 365 26.74 -3.36 -16.66
N THR A 366 25.82 -2.44 -16.37
CA THR A 366 24.66 -2.10 -17.24
C THR A 366 24.64 -0.62 -17.60
N THR A 367 23.85 -0.28 -18.63
CA THR A 367 23.46 1.10 -18.97
C THR A 367 22.01 1.40 -18.58
N LEU A 368 21.46 0.59 -17.68
CA LEU A 368 20.08 0.66 -17.22
C LEU A 368 19.93 1.80 -16.20
N TYR A 369 18.90 2.63 -16.34
CA TYR A 369 18.49 3.62 -15.35
C TYR A 369 17.14 3.16 -14.79
N PRO A 370 17.12 2.37 -13.69
CA PRO A 370 15.93 1.68 -13.27
C PRO A 370 14.95 2.65 -12.58
N GLN A 371 13.66 2.39 -12.73
CA GLN A 371 12.60 3.19 -12.13
C GLN A 371 12.69 3.16 -10.60
N ASP A 372 12.97 1.98 -10.02
CA ASP A 372 13.05 1.76 -8.58
C ASP A 372 14.12 2.61 -7.89
N ALA A 373 15.40 2.41 -8.22
CA ALA A 373 16.51 3.09 -7.57
C ALA A 373 16.50 4.61 -7.77
N ASN A 374 15.95 5.10 -8.90
CA ASN A 374 15.81 6.53 -9.14
C ASN A 374 14.67 7.14 -8.31
N SER A 375 13.54 6.45 -8.19
CA SER A 375 12.44 6.86 -7.30
C SER A 375 12.88 6.86 -5.84
N PHE A 376 13.57 5.81 -5.39
CA PHE A 376 14.16 5.72 -4.05
C PHE A 376 15.22 6.78 -3.80
N ALA A 377 16.04 7.13 -4.80
CA ALA A 377 17.08 8.13 -4.61
C ALA A 377 16.53 9.53 -4.29
N VAL A 378 15.37 9.88 -4.87
CA VAL A 378 14.66 11.13 -4.56
C VAL A 378 13.90 11.00 -3.24
N LEU A 379 13.04 9.98 -3.10
CA LEU A 379 12.15 9.81 -1.95
C LEU A 379 12.90 9.60 -0.62
N TYR A 380 14.02 8.89 -0.65
CA TYR A 380 14.86 8.71 0.53
C TYR A 380 15.90 9.83 0.68
N ASN A 381 15.89 10.85 -0.17
CA ASN A 381 16.85 11.97 -0.12
C ASN A 381 18.31 11.49 -0.20
N LEU A 382 18.62 10.59 -1.15
CA LEU A 382 20.00 10.26 -1.53
C LEU A 382 20.60 11.26 -2.52
N THR A 383 19.76 12.06 -3.19
CA THR A 383 20.18 13.24 -3.97
C THR A 383 20.98 14.25 -3.13
N LEU A 384 21.93 14.92 -3.77
CA LEU A 384 22.82 15.94 -3.20
C LEU A 384 22.28 17.37 -3.36
N SER A 385 21.32 17.60 -4.27
CA SER A 385 20.66 18.89 -4.48
C SER A 385 19.22 18.72 -4.98
N ASP A 386 18.40 19.78 -4.88
CA ASP A 386 17.06 19.78 -5.45
C ASP A 386 17.09 19.76 -6.99
N ASP A 387 18.08 20.39 -7.63
CA ASP A 387 18.31 20.27 -9.09
C ASP A 387 18.48 18.80 -9.51
N GLN A 388 19.13 17.97 -8.68
CA GLN A 388 19.29 16.55 -8.93
C GLN A 388 17.96 15.78 -8.81
N LYS A 389 17.08 16.17 -7.87
CA LYS A 389 15.73 15.59 -7.78
C LYS A 389 14.90 15.92 -9.01
N VAL A 390 14.98 17.17 -9.49
CA VAL A 390 14.29 17.61 -10.72
C VAL A 390 14.81 16.83 -11.93
N ALA A 391 16.13 16.70 -12.09
CA ALA A 391 16.74 15.94 -13.18
C ALA A 391 16.32 14.45 -13.18
N VAL A 392 16.27 13.81 -12.00
CA VAL A 392 15.78 12.43 -11.87
C VAL A 392 14.28 12.34 -12.20
N SER A 393 13.47 13.29 -11.73
CA SER A 393 12.04 13.36 -12.04
C SER A 393 11.76 13.56 -13.53
N GLU A 394 12.59 14.34 -14.24
CA GLU A 394 12.56 14.46 -15.71
C GLU A 394 13.10 13.21 -16.43
N GLY A 395 14.00 12.46 -15.80
CA GLY A 395 14.53 11.21 -16.32
C GLY A 395 13.53 10.07 -16.27
N LEU A 396 12.78 9.96 -15.17
CA LEU A 396 11.71 8.98 -14.96
C LEU A 396 10.55 9.17 -15.96
N GLU A 397 10.11 10.41 -16.19
CA GLU A 397 9.05 10.76 -17.17
C GLU A 397 9.33 10.26 -18.59
N LYS A 398 10.61 10.09 -18.97
CA LYS A 398 10.99 9.61 -20.33
C LYS A 398 10.58 8.15 -20.59
N ASN A 399 10.25 7.39 -19.55
CA ASN A 399 9.80 6.00 -19.65
C ASN A 399 8.27 5.88 -19.85
N TRP A 400 7.56 7.00 -19.88
CA TRP A 400 6.10 7.01 -19.88
C TRP A 400 5.48 6.75 -21.25
N ASN A 401 4.31 6.11 -21.24
CA ASN A 401 3.37 6.08 -22.34
C ASN A 401 2.01 6.68 -21.91
N ASP A 402 0.96 6.46 -22.69
CA ASP A 402 -0.39 6.97 -22.39
C ASP A 402 -1.03 6.38 -21.11
N LEU A 403 -0.50 5.24 -20.62
CA LEU A 403 -1.02 4.51 -19.47
C LEU A 403 -0.13 4.60 -18.22
N GLY A 404 1.17 4.91 -18.33
CA GLY A 404 2.07 5.01 -17.18
C GLY A 404 3.54 4.77 -17.52
N PRO A 405 4.42 4.60 -16.51
CA PRO A 405 5.84 4.35 -16.68
C PRO A 405 6.06 2.89 -17.09
N VAL A 406 6.59 2.66 -18.30
CA VAL A 406 7.01 1.32 -18.73
C VAL A 406 8.36 1.03 -18.07
N VAL A 407 8.39 0.04 -17.19
CA VAL A 407 9.53 -0.19 -16.30
C VAL A 407 10.79 -0.61 -17.09
N PRO A 408 11.91 0.13 -17.02
CA PRO A 408 13.15 -0.26 -17.71
C PRO A 408 13.70 -1.61 -17.24
N GLU A 409 13.63 -1.87 -15.93
CA GLU A 409 14.01 -3.13 -15.29
C GLU A 409 12.94 -4.23 -15.42
N LEU A 410 11.78 -3.96 -16.01
CA LEU A 410 10.81 -5.00 -16.36
C LEU A 410 10.07 -4.62 -17.67
N PRO A 411 10.70 -4.85 -18.84
CA PRO A 411 10.18 -4.42 -20.12
C PRO A 411 8.75 -4.91 -20.41
N ASP A 412 8.02 -4.14 -21.22
CA ASP A 412 6.58 -4.31 -21.51
C ASP A 412 5.65 -4.23 -20.30
N THR A 413 6.13 -3.92 -19.09
CA THR A 413 5.29 -3.89 -17.88
C THR A 413 5.17 -2.48 -17.31
N ILE A 414 4.02 -2.15 -16.73
CA ILE A 414 3.77 -1.00 -15.86
C ILE A 414 3.48 -1.57 -14.46
N SER A 415 4.20 -1.08 -13.44
CA SER A 415 4.21 -1.65 -12.09
C SER A 415 3.81 -0.61 -11.04
N PRO A 416 2.53 -0.59 -10.61
CA PRO A 416 2.02 0.32 -9.58
C PRO A 416 2.79 0.30 -8.25
N PHE A 417 3.49 -0.81 -7.97
CA PHE A 417 4.43 -0.93 -6.85
C PHE A 417 5.54 0.12 -6.90
N ILE A 418 6.21 0.25 -8.06
CA ILE A 418 7.32 1.20 -8.25
C ILE A 418 6.79 2.57 -8.65
N SER A 419 5.74 2.65 -9.49
CA SER A 419 5.08 3.91 -9.81
C SER A 419 4.53 4.62 -8.57
N GLY A 420 4.12 3.88 -7.53
CA GLY A 420 3.73 4.43 -6.24
C GLY A 420 4.86 5.19 -5.53
N PHE A 421 6.12 4.82 -5.76
CA PHE A 421 7.29 5.56 -5.30
C PHE A 421 7.68 6.70 -6.25
N GLU A 422 7.60 6.49 -7.56
CA GLU A 422 7.85 7.53 -8.57
C GLU A 422 6.89 8.73 -8.37
N LEU A 423 5.62 8.45 -8.09
CA LEU A 423 4.60 9.44 -7.74
C LEU A 423 5.04 10.34 -6.57
N GLN A 424 5.58 9.73 -5.50
CA GLN A 424 6.08 10.46 -4.34
C GLN A 424 7.38 11.20 -4.66
N ALA A 425 8.28 10.60 -5.44
CA ALA A 425 9.50 11.25 -5.93
C ALA A 425 9.20 12.50 -6.76
N HIS A 426 8.12 12.52 -7.54
CA HIS A 426 7.69 13.71 -8.26
C HIS A 426 7.21 14.83 -7.33
N PHE A 427 6.46 14.52 -6.27
CA PHE A 427 6.12 15.53 -5.25
C PHE A 427 7.38 16.03 -4.52
N GLU A 428 8.30 15.15 -4.10
CA GLU A 428 9.58 15.52 -3.46
C GLU A 428 10.50 16.37 -4.36
N ALA A 429 10.40 16.22 -5.68
CA ALA A 429 11.06 17.08 -6.67
C ALA A 429 10.33 18.41 -6.96
N GLY A 430 9.21 18.68 -6.28
CA GLY A 430 8.36 19.87 -6.51
C GLY A 430 7.57 19.84 -7.82
N GLN A 431 7.39 18.66 -8.42
CA GLN A 431 6.81 18.46 -9.75
C GLN A 431 5.33 18.02 -9.65
N ASP A 432 4.54 18.76 -8.86
CA ASP A 432 3.12 18.46 -8.57
C ASP A 432 2.29 18.13 -9.82
N ASN A 433 2.52 18.83 -10.94
CA ASN A 433 1.79 18.59 -12.19
C ASN A 433 2.14 17.23 -12.83
N ARG A 434 3.41 16.80 -12.74
CA ARG A 434 3.88 15.50 -13.22
C ARG A 434 3.31 14.38 -12.34
N ALA A 435 3.36 14.56 -11.01
CA ALA A 435 2.74 13.63 -10.06
C ALA A 435 1.23 13.42 -10.34
N LEU A 436 0.48 14.51 -10.62
CA LEU A 436 -0.94 14.41 -10.97
C LEU A 436 -1.18 13.80 -12.37
N ASP A 437 -0.29 14.01 -13.34
CA ASP A 437 -0.41 13.36 -14.65
C ASP A 437 -0.19 11.84 -14.55
N LEU A 438 0.80 11.40 -13.77
CA LEU A 438 1.02 9.98 -13.46
C LEU A 438 -0.21 9.34 -12.81
N LEU A 439 -0.80 10.00 -11.80
CA LEU A 439 -2.06 9.57 -11.18
C LEU A 439 -3.16 9.35 -12.21
N ARG A 440 -3.38 10.32 -13.11
CA ARG A 440 -4.43 10.31 -14.14
C ARG A 440 -4.20 9.28 -15.24
N ARG A 441 -2.94 8.95 -15.57
CA ARG A 441 -2.58 7.89 -16.53
C ARG A 441 -2.83 6.52 -15.92
N GLU A 442 -2.10 6.18 -14.86
CA GLU A 442 -1.96 4.80 -14.40
C GLU A 442 -3.13 4.33 -13.55
N TRP A 443 -3.45 5.08 -12.49
CA TRP A 443 -4.61 4.76 -11.67
C TRP A 443 -5.92 5.20 -12.32
N GLY A 444 -5.89 6.18 -13.23
CA GLY A 444 -7.00 6.47 -14.13
C GLY A 444 -7.30 5.28 -15.05
N TYR A 445 -6.28 4.69 -15.68
CA TYR A 445 -6.44 3.45 -16.46
C TYR A 445 -7.05 2.33 -15.61
N MET A 446 -6.46 2.05 -14.44
CA MET A 446 -6.95 0.99 -13.54
C MET A 446 -8.41 1.17 -13.12
N LEU A 447 -8.88 2.39 -12.88
CA LEU A 447 -10.26 2.63 -12.43
C LEU A 447 -11.30 2.69 -13.56
N TYR A 448 -10.93 3.01 -14.80
CA TYR A 448 -11.88 3.21 -15.89
C TYR A 448 -11.78 2.19 -17.04
N THR A 449 -10.74 1.34 -17.07
CA THR A 449 -10.67 0.23 -18.04
C THR A 449 -11.79 -0.80 -17.83
N ASN A 450 -12.31 -1.36 -18.93
CA ASN A 450 -13.33 -2.41 -18.86
C ASN A 450 -12.76 -3.80 -18.50
N LEU A 451 -11.42 -3.92 -18.45
CA LEU A 451 -10.72 -5.14 -18.04
C LEU A 451 -10.65 -5.29 -16.52
N SER A 452 -10.77 -4.20 -15.75
CA SER A 452 -10.57 -4.20 -14.30
C SER A 452 -11.87 -4.32 -13.51
N VAL A 453 -11.71 -4.35 -12.20
CA VAL A 453 -12.78 -4.35 -11.20
C VAL A 453 -13.29 -2.94 -10.87
N GLN A 454 -12.61 -1.86 -11.28
CA GLN A 454 -13.05 -0.47 -11.12
C GLN A 454 -13.41 -0.09 -9.65
N SER A 455 -12.72 -0.70 -8.68
CA SER A 455 -12.99 -0.52 -7.23
C SER A 455 -11.82 -0.89 -6.32
N THR A 456 -10.96 -1.82 -6.75
CA THR A 456 -9.64 -2.11 -6.17
C THR A 456 -8.58 -1.96 -7.27
N LEU A 457 -7.31 -2.02 -6.89
CA LEU A 457 -6.17 -1.70 -7.74
C LEU A 457 -5.44 -2.96 -8.22
N LEU A 458 -5.07 -2.98 -9.51
CA LEU A 458 -4.37 -4.10 -10.15
C LEU A 458 -2.96 -4.23 -9.61
N GLU A 459 -2.45 -5.46 -9.56
CA GLU A 459 -1.04 -5.78 -9.30
C GLU A 459 -0.10 -5.08 -10.27
N GLY A 460 -0.48 -5.06 -11.55
CA GLY A 460 0.17 -4.33 -12.63
C GLY A 460 -0.47 -4.72 -13.96
N PHE A 461 0.08 -4.24 -15.06
CA PHE A 461 -0.43 -4.50 -16.41
C PHE A 461 0.68 -4.29 -17.46
N THR A 462 0.45 -4.69 -18.71
CA THR A 462 1.44 -4.48 -19.78
C THR A 462 1.40 -3.05 -20.32
N ALA A 463 2.42 -2.65 -21.08
CA ALA A 463 2.50 -1.34 -21.72
C ALA A 463 1.32 -1.05 -22.68
N ASN A 464 0.62 -2.08 -23.17
CA ASN A 464 -0.59 -1.93 -23.99
C ASN A 464 -1.91 -1.97 -23.17
N GLY A 465 -1.84 -2.14 -21.86
CA GLY A 465 -2.98 -2.23 -20.95
C GLY A 465 -3.51 -3.64 -20.68
N SER A 466 -2.99 -4.69 -21.33
CA SER A 466 -3.46 -6.05 -21.04
C SER A 466 -3.13 -6.46 -19.60
N LEU A 467 -3.95 -7.35 -19.04
CA LEU A 467 -3.73 -7.99 -17.73
C LEU A 467 -2.57 -9.01 -17.74
N GLY A 468 -1.65 -8.92 -18.70
CA GLY A 468 -0.49 -9.80 -18.82
C GLY A 468 0.71 -9.36 -17.99
N TYR A 469 0.51 -8.87 -16.76
CA TYR A 469 1.62 -8.49 -15.87
C TYR A 469 2.63 -9.64 -15.74
N GLN A 470 3.92 -9.36 -15.87
CA GLN A 470 5.00 -10.36 -15.83
C GLN A 470 4.83 -11.59 -16.77
N SER A 471 4.03 -11.50 -17.85
CA SER A 471 3.68 -12.64 -18.73
C SER A 471 4.88 -13.49 -19.16
N SER A 472 5.91 -12.84 -19.72
CA SER A 472 7.13 -13.49 -20.20
C SER A 472 8.11 -13.88 -19.08
N ARG A 473 7.81 -13.52 -17.83
CA ARG A 473 8.72 -13.62 -16.69
C ARG A 473 8.03 -14.17 -15.44
N GLY A 474 7.76 -15.47 -15.47
CA GLY A 474 7.25 -16.22 -14.31
C GLY A 474 5.73 -16.29 -14.23
N TYR A 475 4.98 -15.40 -14.90
CA TYR A 475 3.51 -15.49 -14.98
C TYR A 475 3.06 -16.31 -16.20
N ASN A 476 4.00 -16.95 -16.91
CA ASN A 476 3.76 -18.04 -17.86
C ASN A 476 2.73 -17.74 -18.96
N TYR A 477 2.63 -16.47 -19.37
CA TYR A 477 1.60 -15.93 -20.27
C TYR A 477 0.15 -16.20 -19.83
N ASP A 478 -0.07 -16.33 -18.52
CA ASP A 478 -1.38 -16.41 -17.87
C ASP A 478 -1.82 -15.02 -17.39
N PRO A 479 -2.74 -14.35 -18.12
CA PRO A 479 -3.22 -13.03 -17.72
C PRO A 479 -4.37 -13.13 -16.69
N SER A 480 -4.84 -14.33 -16.34
CA SER A 480 -5.80 -14.55 -15.25
C SER A 480 -5.14 -14.55 -13.87
N TYR A 481 -3.82 -14.79 -13.82
CA TYR A 481 -3.04 -14.81 -12.60
C TYR A 481 -2.73 -13.41 -12.02
N THR A 482 -2.84 -12.36 -12.83
CA THR A 482 -2.63 -10.97 -12.39
C THR A 482 -3.72 -10.54 -11.40
N SER A 483 -3.35 -10.22 -10.15
CA SER A 483 -4.32 -9.84 -9.13
C SER A 483 -5.00 -8.50 -9.44
N HIS A 484 -6.31 -8.41 -9.19
CA HIS A 484 -7.10 -7.18 -9.31
C HIS A 484 -7.27 -6.44 -7.98
N ALA A 485 -6.70 -6.96 -6.90
CA ALA A 485 -6.69 -6.36 -5.57
C ALA A 485 -5.33 -6.60 -4.91
N HIS A 486 -4.31 -5.86 -5.34
CA HIS A 486 -2.96 -5.99 -4.82
C HIS A 486 -2.56 -4.74 -4.02
N GLY A 487 -2.42 -4.90 -2.70
CA GLY A 487 -2.21 -3.81 -1.75
C GLY A 487 -0.98 -2.95 -2.03
N TRP A 488 0.03 -3.50 -2.72
CA TRP A 488 1.22 -2.76 -3.15
C TRP A 488 0.95 -1.61 -4.13
N SER A 489 -0.25 -1.56 -4.72
CA SER A 489 -0.67 -0.56 -5.73
C SER A 489 -1.35 0.65 -5.09
N SER A 490 -1.52 0.65 -3.76
CA SER A 490 -2.23 1.69 -2.98
C SER A 490 -1.42 2.98 -2.73
N GLY A 491 -0.28 3.17 -3.42
CA GLY A 491 0.55 4.38 -3.36
C GLY A 491 -0.21 5.73 -3.44
N PRO A 492 -1.30 5.89 -4.21
CA PRO A 492 -2.09 7.12 -4.20
C PRO A 492 -2.72 7.44 -2.84
N THR A 493 -3.12 6.44 -2.05
CA THR A 493 -3.80 6.66 -0.76
C THR A 493 -2.86 7.35 0.22
N SER A 494 -1.59 6.92 0.31
CA SER A 494 -0.58 7.63 1.09
C SER A 494 -0.15 8.93 0.43
N ALA A 495 0.16 8.94 -0.88
CA ALA A 495 0.67 10.12 -1.58
C ALA A 495 -0.31 11.32 -1.55
N LEU A 496 -1.61 11.09 -1.73
CA LEU A 496 -2.64 12.13 -1.62
C LEU A 496 -2.79 12.66 -0.19
N THR A 497 -2.58 11.81 0.82
CA THR A 497 -2.61 12.20 2.24
C THR A 497 -1.37 13.01 2.63
N PHE A 498 -0.18 12.58 2.22
CA PHE A 498 1.09 13.16 2.65
C PHE A 498 1.51 14.39 1.83
N TYR A 499 1.17 14.45 0.54
CA TYR A 499 1.58 15.54 -0.34
C TYR A 499 0.43 16.48 -0.68
N ILE A 500 -0.72 16.00 -1.18
CA ILE A 500 -1.84 16.90 -1.56
C ILE A 500 -2.53 17.49 -0.32
N LEU A 501 -3.01 16.65 0.59
CA LEU A 501 -3.53 17.11 1.88
C LEU A 501 -2.39 17.71 2.74
N GLY A 502 -1.20 17.11 2.64
CA GLY A 502 0.03 17.61 3.25
C GLY A 502 0.31 17.09 4.66
N LEU A 503 -0.48 16.15 5.19
CA LEU A 503 -0.52 15.79 6.61
C LEU A 503 0.29 14.52 6.90
N THR A 504 1.31 14.61 7.75
CA THR A 504 2.21 13.49 8.09
C THR A 504 2.54 13.48 9.59
N VAL A 505 2.62 12.30 10.22
CA VAL A 505 3.17 12.15 11.58
C VAL A 505 4.71 12.07 11.55
N THR A 506 5.38 12.72 12.49
CA THR A 506 6.86 12.83 12.50
C THR A 506 7.52 12.18 13.72
N SER A 507 6.74 11.70 14.69
CA SER A 507 7.20 10.85 15.80
C SER A 507 6.05 9.96 16.31
N PRO A 508 6.31 8.96 17.18
CA PRO A 508 5.35 7.93 17.57
C PRO A 508 3.95 8.45 17.91
N ARG A 509 2.93 7.81 17.31
CA ARG A 509 1.50 8.13 17.43
C ARG A 509 1.10 9.54 16.96
N GLY A 510 2.02 10.28 16.32
CA GLY A 510 1.79 11.69 16.00
C GLY A 510 1.99 12.64 17.19
N ALA A 511 2.77 12.26 18.20
CA ALA A 511 3.19 13.17 19.28
C ALA A 511 3.80 14.47 18.71
N THR A 512 4.52 14.34 17.59
CA THR A 512 4.79 15.42 16.65
C THR A 512 4.27 15.10 15.25
N TRP A 513 3.90 16.15 14.51
CA TRP A 513 3.33 16.06 13.16
C TRP A 513 3.83 17.20 12.25
N SER A 514 3.50 17.13 10.97
CA SER A 514 3.75 18.20 10.01
C SER A 514 2.58 18.39 9.03
N VAL A 515 2.44 19.62 8.53
CA VAL A 515 1.48 19.98 7.47
C VAL A 515 2.21 20.79 6.39
N ASN A 516 2.39 20.20 5.21
CA ASN A 516 3.07 20.78 4.04
C ASN A 516 2.30 20.44 2.74
N PRO A 517 1.23 21.16 2.39
CA PRO A 517 0.39 20.83 1.24
C PRO A 517 0.98 21.27 -0.11
N HIS A 518 0.94 20.37 -1.08
CA HIS A 518 1.35 20.59 -2.47
C HIS A 518 0.20 21.17 -3.29
N ILE A 519 0.27 22.49 -3.53
CA ILE A 519 -0.82 23.27 -4.14
C ILE A 519 -0.59 23.65 -5.61
N ASN A 520 0.57 23.32 -6.21
CA ASN A 520 0.93 23.84 -7.55
C ASN A 520 0.36 22.98 -8.69
N GLY A 521 -0.27 21.84 -8.36
CA GLY A 521 -0.99 20.96 -9.28
C GLY A 521 -2.37 21.45 -9.75
N GLY A 522 -2.78 22.66 -9.36
CA GLY A 522 -4.03 23.28 -9.83
C GLY A 522 -5.32 22.81 -9.16
N LEU A 523 -5.23 22.02 -8.08
CA LEU A 523 -6.38 21.57 -7.29
C LEU A 523 -6.96 22.75 -6.46
N PRO A 524 -8.30 22.90 -6.36
CA PRO A 524 -8.93 24.05 -5.70
C PRO A 524 -8.90 23.98 -4.17
N GLY A 525 -8.72 22.79 -3.59
CA GLY A 525 -8.78 22.53 -2.16
C GLY A 525 -8.71 21.03 -1.88
N ALA A 526 -8.24 20.65 -0.69
CA ALA A 526 -8.30 19.27 -0.20
C ALA A 526 -8.73 19.25 1.27
N GLU A 527 -9.38 18.17 1.69
CA GLU A 527 -9.90 17.95 3.03
C GLU A 527 -9.72 16.48 3.40
N GLY A 528 -9.30 16.19 4.63
CA GLY A 528 -9.07 14.82 5.05
C GLY A 528 -8.34 14.70 6.38
N GLY A 529 -7.99 13.48 6.73
CA GLY A 529 -7.29 13.15 7.97
C GLY A 529 -7.37 11.68 8.31
N PHE A 530 -6.82 11.34 9.47
CA PHE A 530 -6.77 9.99 10.03
C PHE A 530 -6.68 10.05 11.56
N GLU A 531 -6.94 8.92 12.22
CA GLU A 531 -6.82 8.79 13.66
C GLU A 531 -5.52 8.06 14.05
N THR A 532 -4.97 8.41 15.21
CA THR A 532 -4.01 7.56 15.93
C THR A 532 -4.54 7.30 17.32
N SER A 533 -3.83 6.50 18.14
CA SER A 533 -4.16 6.34 19.55
C SER A 533 -3.95 7.61 20.42
N LEU A 534 -3.61 8.77 19.84
CA LEU A 534 -3.72 10.09 20.48
C LEU A 534 -5.02 10.83 20.09
N GLY A 535 -5.74 10.37 19.07
CA GLY A 535 -6.97 10.94 18.54
C GLY A 535 -6.85 11.41 17.09
N TRP A 536 -7.83 12.21 16.65
CA TRP A 536 -7.96 12.69 15.28
C TRP A 536 -6.90 13.71 14.85
N PHE A 537 -6.28 13.47 13.69
CA PHE A 537 -5.45 14.42 12.94
C PHE A 537 -6.12 14.74 11.61
N GLY A 538 -6.50 16.00 11.38
CA GLY A 538 -7.11 16.40 10.11
C GLY A 538 -6.75 17.80 9.66
N VAL A 539 -6.78 17.96 8.35
CA VAL A 539 -6.47 19.19 7.63
C VAL A 539 -7.57 19.46 6.61
N LYS A 540 -7.85 20.73 6.39
CA LYS A 540 -8.68 21.22 5.29
C LYS A 540 -8.00 22.45 4.73
N TRP A 541 -7.83 22.56 3.42
CA TRP A 541 -7.35 23.78 2.80
C TRP A 541 -8.11 24.10 1.51
N VAL A 542 -8.24 25.38 1.21
CA VAL A 542 -8.93 25.90 0.01
C VAL A 542 -8.19 27.10 -0.56
N LEU A 543 -7.99 27.10 -1.87
CA LEU A 543 -7.50 28.25 -2.63
C LEU A 543 -8.69 29.10 -3.09
N GLN A 544 -8.73 30.37 -2.67
CA GLN A 544 -9.74 31.32 -3.11
C GLN A 544 -9.08 32.61 -3.60
N ALA A 545 -9.13 32.85 -4.92
CA ALA A 545 -8.49 33.97 -5.60
C ALA A 545 -7.00 34.12 -5.22
N ASN A 546 -6.68 35.07 -4.34
CA ASN A 546 -5.33 35.38 -3.87
C ASN A 546 -5.12 35.07 -2.36
N GLN A 547 -5.90 34.13 -1.82
CA GLN A 547 -5.82 33.69 -0.43
C GLN A 547 -5.79 32.17 -0.32
N PHE A 548 -4.96 31.70 0.60
CA PHE A 548 -4.88 30.32 1.05
C PHE A 548 -5.55 30.24 2.43
N PHE A 549 -6.62 29.46 2.52
CA PHE A 549 -7.30 29.18 3.78
C PHE A 549 -6.97 27.75 4.21
N MET A 550 -6.67 27.55 5.48
CA MET A 550 -6.41 26.24 6.06
C MET A 550 -7.03 26.13 7.46
N GLU A 551 -7.64 24.99 7.74
CA GLU A 551 -8.07 24.57 9.07
C GLU A 551 -7.26 23.31 9.44
N ILE A 552 -6.73 23.27 10.66
CA ILE A 552 -6.03 22.13 11.23
C ILE A 552 -6.75 21.73 12.53
N ASN A 553 -6.94 20.43 12.74
CA ASN A 553 -7.49 19.86 13.98
C ASN A 553 -6.68 18.63 14.37
N THR A 554 -5.85 18.76 15.40
CA THR A 554 -4.98 17.70 15.94
C THR A 554 -5.16 17.55 17.45
N PRO A 555 -4.72 16.45 18.10
CA PRO A 555 -4.94 16.23 19.52
C PRO A 555 -4.15 17.22 20.40
N GLU A 556 -4.78 17.74 21.46
CA GLU A 556 -4.10 18.60 22.45
C GLU A 556 -2.87 17.89 23.05
N GLY A 557 -1.78 18.63 23.25
CA GLY A 557 -0.52 18.08 23.78
C GLY A 557 0.40 17.42 22.74
N THR A 558 0.07 17.54 21.45
CA THR A 558 0.99 17.27 20.33
C THR A 558 1.65 18.56 19.83
N ASP A 559 2.69 18.46 19.00
CA ASP A 559 3.36 19.63 18.38
C ASP A 559 3.55 19.48 16.86
N GLY A 560 3.24 20.53 16.10
CA GLY A 560 3.18 20.49 14.64
C GLY A 560 4.06 21.52 13.94
N LEU A 561 4.81 21.07 12.92
CA LEU A 561 5.49 21.97 11.97
C LEU A 561 4.59 22.21 10.75
N VAL A 562 4.05 23.42 10.61
CA VAL A 562 3.27 23.83 9.44
C VAL A 562 4.15 24.60 8.47
N LYS A 563 4.29 24.09 7.25
CA LYS A 563 4.96 24.77 6.15
C LYS A 563 3.92 25.32 5.19
N LEU A 564 3.91 26.64 5.07
CA LEU A 564 2.94 27.35 4.25
C LEU A 564 3.40 27.42 2.80
N PRO A 565 2.53 27.10 1.83
CA PRO A 565 2.94 26.95 0.44
C PRO A 565 3.35 28.26 -0.23
N ARG A 566 3.10 29.41 0.40
CA ARG A 566 3.53 30.74 -0.07
C ARG A 566 3.94 31.62 1.11
N VAL A 567 5.12 32.23 1.01
CA VAL A 567 5.66 33.16 2.02
C VAL A 567 5.05 34.55 1.83
N GLY A 568 4.32 35.02 2.85
CA GLY A 568 3.64 36.32 2.90
C GLY A 568 3.15 36.61 4.32
N SER A 569 2.30 37.62 4.50
CA SER A 569 1.63 37.84 5.80
C SER A 569 0.64 36.71 6.09
N VAL A 570 0.72 36.16 7.30
CA VAL A 570 -0.11 35.05 7.75
C VAL A 570 -0.84 35.42 9.03
N VAL A 571 -2.12 35.03 9.08
CA VAL A 571 -2.94 35.12 10.28
C VAL A 571 -3.21 33.70 10.76
N VAL A 572 -2.88 33.42 12.03
CA VAL A 572 -3.21 32.19 12.75
C VAL A 572 -4.17 32.58 13.88
N ASP A 573 -5.37 32.00 13.90
CA ASP A 573 -6.39 32.24 14.94
C ASP A 573 -6.67 33.73 15.21
N GLU A 574 -6.91 34.48 14.13
CA GLU A 574 -7.12 35.94 14.11
C GLU A 574 -5.90 36.79 14.51
N VAL A 575 -4.75 36.18 14.83
CA VAL A 575 -3.49 36.85 15.18
C VAL A 575 -2.48 36.81 14.04
N ALA A 576 -1.86 37.94 13.71
CA ALA A 576 -0.78 37.99 12.72
C ALA A 576 0.49 37.33 13.29
N VAL A 577 1.11 36.42 12.52
CA VAL A 577 2.32 35.69 12.91
C VAL A 577 3.45 35.98 11.93
N ASP A 578 4.64 36.30 12.46
CA ASP A 578 5.86 36.38 11.66
C ASP A 578 6.30 34.98 11.26
N VAL A 579 6.19 34.68 9.97
CA VAL A 579 6.61 33.40 9.39
C VAL A 579 8.14 33.37 9.28
N GLY A 580 8.75 32.22 9.59
CA GLY A 580 10.18 32.03 9.31
C GLY A 580 10.50 32.21 7.82
N ALA A 581 11.75 32.53 7.48
CA ALA A 581 12.17 32.78 6.10
C ALA A 581 11.88 31.61 5.12
N ASN A 582 11.72 30.40 5.67
CA ASN A 582 11.41 29.16 4.95
C ASN A 582 9.89 28.91 4.73
N GLY A 583 9.01 29.76 5.28
CA GLY A 583 7.56 29.53 5.26
C GLY A 583 7.01 28.69 6.43
N GLU A 584 7.80 28.49 7.48
CA GLU A 584 7.54 27.54 8.57
C GLU A 584 6.98 28.22 9.84
N ILE A 585 6.02 27.57 10.50
CA ILE A 585 5.41 27.95 11.79
C ILE A 585 5.26 26.69 12.66
N MET A 586 5.60 26.80 13.95
CA MET A 586 5.26 25.77 14.95
C MET A 586 3.87 26.04 15.55
N LEU A 587 3.01 25.04 15.57
CA LEU A 587 1.72 25.05 16.27
C LEU A 587 1.71 23.98 17.36
N ASN A 588 0.95 24.23 18.43
CA ASN A 588 0.62 23.18 19.39
C ASN A 588 -0.55 22.37 18.81
N GLY A 589 -0.88 21.25 19.43
CA GLY A 589 -2.07 20.47 19.14
C GLY A 589 -3.36 21.22 19.51
N GLY A 590 -4.36 21.11 18.66
CA GLY A 590 -5.65 21.77 18.84
C GLY A 590 -6.32 22.13 17.51
N LYS A 591 -7.23 23.12 17.57
CA LYS A 591 -7.93 23.66 16.40
C LYS A 591 -7.34 25.01 16.00
N HIS A 592 -6.82 25.09 14.78
CA HIS A 592 -6.17 26.27 14.24
C HIS A 592 -6.78 26.66 12.89
N THR A 593 -6.98 27.95 12.68
CA THR A 593 -7.35 28.54 11.38
C THR A 593 -6.21 29.42 10.88
N LEU A 594 -5.71 29.11 9.68
CA LEU A 594 -4.61 29.82 9.03
C LEU A 594 -5.12 30.50 7.74
N ILE A 595 -4.72 31.76 7.56
CA ILE A 595 -5.00 32.55 6.36
C ILE A 595 -3.68 33.13 5.85
N GLY A 596 -3.24 32.68 4.67
CA GLY A 596 -2.05 33.18 3.98
C GLY A 596 -2.40 34.03 2.75
N GLY A 597 -1.75 35.17 2.59
CA GLY A 597 -1.82 35.97 1.36
C GLY A 597 -0.91 35.43 0.26
N THR A 598 -1.36 35.38 -1.00
CA THR A 598 -0.60 34.78 -2.10
C THR A 598 0.41 35.71 -2.81
N ASP A 599 0.75 36.86 -2.23
CA ASP A 599 1.62 37.87 -2.87
C ASP A 599 2.66 38.47 -1.90
N ARG A 600 3.92 38.52 -2.35
CA ARG A 600 5.04 39.18 -1.65
C ARG A 600 4.95 40.71 -1.67
N SER A 601 4.00 41.30 -2.42
CA SER A 601 3.87 42.75 -2.60
C SER A 601 3.17 43.50 -1.46
N CYS A 602 2.51 42.79 -0.54
CA CYS A 602 1.79 43.38 0.61
C CYS A 602 2.73 43.98 1.67
N LYS A 603 3.33 45.13 1.35
CA LYS A 603 3.80 46.07 2.38
C LYS A 603 2.60 46.51 3.22
N CYS A 604 2.73 46.47 4.54
CA CYS A 604 1.81 47.13 5.45
C CYS A 604 1.74 48.62 5.08
N VAL A 605 0.61 49.07 4.52
CA VAL A 605 0.38 50.48 4.23
C VAL A 605 -0.22 51.11 5.49
N GLU A 606 0.50 52.05 6.10
CA GLU A 606 0.00 52.84 7.23
C GLU A 606 -1.33 53.51 6.88
N GLU A 607 -2.28 53.45 7.81
CA GLU A 607 -3.62 54.01 7.61
C GLU A 607 -3.59 55.52 7.33
N LYS A 608 -4.24 55.93 6.23
CA LYS A 608 -4.73 57.31 6.08
C LYS A 608 -6.21 57.32 5.71
N ASN A 609 -7.03 57.42 6.75
CA ASN A 609 -8.37 58.00 6.80
C ASN A 609 -9.17 58.05 5.48
N ALA A 610 -10.05 57.07 5.29
CA ALA A 610 -11.26 57.20 4.49
C ALA A 610 -12.48 56.76 5.33
N SER A 611 -13.55 57.55 5.30
CA SER A 611 -14.77 57.33 6.10
C SER A 611 -15.60 56.13 5.62
N PRO A 612 -16.46 55.53 6.47
CA PRO A 612 -16.88 54.14 6.31
C PRO A 612 -17.97 53.93 5.26
N ILE A 613 -17.80 52.89 4.44
CA ILE A 613 -18.90 52.25 3.69
C ILE A 613 -19.38 51.04 4.49
N ALA A 614 -20.70 50.88 4.58
CA ALA A 614 -21.34 49.96 5.52
C ALA A 614 -21.17 48.47 5.15
N GLY A 615 -20.24 47.82 5.84
CA GLY A 615 -20.47 46.57 6.56
C GLY A 615 -21.07 45.36 5.83
N SER A 616 -20.20 44.54 5.24
CA SER A 616 -20.40 43.09 5.16
C SER A 616 -19.56 42.41 6.24
N LYS A 617 -20.13 42.16 7.43
CA LYS A 617 -19.49 41.32 8.45
C LYS A 617 -19.59 39.86 8.03
N ILE A 618 -18.45 39.22 7.76
CA ILE A 618 -18.39 37.76 7.78
C ILE A 618 -18.57 37.35 9.25
N VAL A 619 -19.60 36.56 9.53
CA VAL A 619 -19.86 35.97 10.85
C VAL A 619 -19.97 34.48 10.64
N ILE A 620 -18.91 33.75 10.96
CA ILE A 620 -18.94 32.29 10.99
C ILE A 620 -19.74 31.87 12.23
N ARG A 621 -20.81 31.11 12.04
CA ARG A 621 -21.55 30.43 13.11
C ARG A 621 -21.92 29.02 12.66
N SER A 622 -21.54 28.04 13.46
CA SER A 622 -21.93 26.65 13.26
C SER A 622 -23.28 26.32 13.92
N ASN A 623 -23.78 25.13 13.54
CA ASN A 623 -24.84 24.34 14.15
C ASN A 623 -26.33 24.66 13.84
N LYS A 624 -26.98 23.58 13.38
CA LYS A 624 -28.42 23.26 13.24
C LYS A 624 -29.07 23.55 11.87
N SER A 625 -29.68 22.48 11.37
CA SER A 625 -30.06 22.24 9.97
C SER A 625 -31.39 22.88 9.55
N ILE A 626 -31.57 23.06 8.23
CA ILE A 626 -32.67 22.51 7.39
C ILE A 626 -32.70 23.30 6.07
N TYR A 627 -32.48 22.62 4.94
CA TYR A 627 -32.67 23.21 3.61
C TYR A 627 -34.16 23.26 3.25
N ARG A 628 -34.62 24.38 2.69
CA ARG A 628 -35.88 24.46 1.93
C ARG A 628 -35.57 24.67 0.44
N VAL A 629 -35.88 23.66 -0.37
CA VAL A 629 -35.76 23.70 -1.83
C VAL A 629 -36.98 24.41 -2.45
N LYS A 630 -36.73 25.32 -3.41
CA LYS A 630 -37.58 25.75 -4.57
C LYS A 630 -37.01 27.06 -5.16
N THR A 631 -36.96 27.35 -6.46
CA THR A 631 -37.26 26.59 -7.70
C THR A 631 -36.58 27.30 -8.90
N HIS A 632 -36.31 26.59 -10.01
CA HIS A 632 -35.90 27.18 -11.30
C HIS A 632 -36.93 28.17 -11.88
N PRO A 633 -36.49 29.14 -12.68
CA PRO A 633 -36.52 29.03 -14.15
C PRO A 633 -35.23 29.57 -14.83
N ASN A 634 -34.85 29.30 -16.09
CA ASN A 634 -35.51 28.65 -17.24
C ASN A 634 -34.53 27.71 -17.98
N ILE A 635 -35.09 26.71 -18.66
CA ILE A 635 -34.44 25.96 -19.76
C ILE A 635 -35.03 26.46 -21.07
N VAL A 636 -34.23 26.60 -22.13
CA VAL A 636 -34.71 26.59 -23.51
C VAL A 636 -34.17 25.32 -24.16
N ALA A 637 -35.07 24.53 -24.74
CA ALA A 637 -34.76 23.20 -25.24
C ALA A 637 -34.12 23.22 -26.63
N ASN A 638 -33.32 22.20 -26.91
CA ASN A 638 -33.29 21.55 -28.22
C ASN A 638 -33.07 20.04 -28.02
N THR A 639 -33.96 19.24 -28.61
CA THR A 639 -33.96 17.77 -28.58
C THR A 639 -33.06 17.16 -29.66
N PRO A 640 -32.64 15.89 -29.52
CA PRO A 640 -31.61 15.28 -30.36
C PRO A 640 -32.12 14.83 -31.74
N ALA A 641 -31.18 14.59 -32.65
CA ALA A 641 -31.40 13.91 -33.93
C ALA A 641 -30.71 12.54 -33.94
N GLU A 642 -31.35 11.57 -34.61
CA GLU A 642 -30.87 10.18 -34.76
C GLU A 642 -29.67 10.04 -35.73
N PRO A 643 -28.92 8.93 -35.67
CA PRO A 643 -27.69 8.76 -36.44
C PRO A 643 -27.95 8.40 -37.91
N SER A 644 -27.23 9.05 -38.82
CA SER A 644 -27.17 8.67 -40.25
C SER A 644 -25.96 7.77 -40.54
N SER A 645 -26.16 6.83 -41.45
CA SER A 645 -25.24 5.76 -41.85
C SER A 645 -23.99 6.18 -42.62
N SER A 646 -23.09 5.19 -42.76
CA SER A 646 -22.13 4.97 -43.86
C SER A 646 -20.99 5.97 -44.06
N LEU A 647 -19.77 5.52 -43.78
CA LEU A 647 -18.67 5.58 -44.74
C LEU A 647 -17.66 4.46 -44.49
N GLU A 648 -17.50 3.59 -45.48
CA GLU A 648 -16.47 2.55 -45.51
C GLU A 648 -15.11 3.19 -45.82
N ALA A 649 -14.06 2.71 -45.17
CA ALA A 649 -12.68 2.97 -45.56
C ALA A 649 -11.86 1.69 -45.38
N GLU A 650 -11.58 0.98 -46.48
CA GLU A 650 -10.65 -0.14 -46.49
C GLU A 650 -9.25 0.33 -46.08
N LEU A 651 -8.68 -0.21 -45.00
CA LEU A 651 -7.23 -0.24 -44.82
C LEU A 651 -6.73 -1.68 -45.05
N LYS A 652 -6.07 -1.89 -46.19
CA LYS A 652 -5.48 -3.18 -46.56
C LYS A 652 -4.17 -3.37 -45.80
N LEU A 653 -4.14 -4.33 -44.89
CA LEU A 653 -2.89 -4.86 -44.34
C LEU A 653 -2.32 -5.88 -45.33
N PRO A 654 -1.05 -5.77 -45.74
CA PRO A 654 -0.39 -6.81 -46.50
C PRO A 654 -0.12 -8.02 -45.60
N VAL A 655 -0.48 -9.20 -46.07
CA VAL A 655 0.00 -10.47 -45.55
C VAL A 655 1.41 -10.67 -46.11
N GLU A 656 2.40 -10.86 -45.25
CA GLU A 656 3.70 -11.37 -45.65
C GLU A 656 3.97 -12.64 -44.83
N GLU A 657 4.00 -13.77 -45.54
CA GLU A 657 4.33 -15.08 -44.98
C GLU A 657 5.85 -15.13 -44.75
N ALA A 658 6.28 -15.57 -43.56
CA ALA A 658 7.67 -15.92 -43.30
C ALA A 658 7.73 -17.37 -42.82
N GLU A 659 8.46 -18.19 -43.56
CA GLU A 659 8.47 -19.64 -43.45
C GLU A 659 9.19 -20.15 -42.19
N ALA A 660 8.79 -21.33 -41.72
CA ALA A 660 9.52 -22.08 -40.72
C ALA A 660 10.45 -23.11 -41.40
N ASP A 661 11.69 -23.23 -40.93
CA ASP A 661 12.42 -24.50 -40.90
C ASP A 661 13.50 -24.45 -39.78
N PRO A 662 13.89 -25.59 -39.17
CA PRO A 662 14.65 -25.61 -37.92
C PRO A 662 16.16 -25.80 -38.13
N ALA A 663 16.92 -25.66 -37.04
CA ALA A 663 18.23 -26.26 -36.90
C ALA A 663 18.43 -26.80 -35.47
N GLU A 664 18.56 -28.11 -35.35
CA GLU A 664 19.11 -28.79 -34.16
C GLU A 664 20.63 -28.63 -34.15
N ASP A 665 21.23 -28.55 -32.95
CA ASP A 665 22.36 -29.42 -32.53
C ASP A 665 22.47 -29.36 -30.98
N PRO A 666 23.07 -30.36 -30.30
CA PRO A 666 22.63 -30.76 -28.96
C PRO A 666 23.78 -30.69 -27.94
N ASP A 667 23.71 -31.56 -26.92
CA ASP A 667 24.74 -31.83 -25.89
C ASP A 667 25.10 -30.69 -24.92
N VAL A 668 24.63 -30.78 -23.67
CA VAL A 668 25.44 -31.21 -22.51
C VAL A 668 24.48 -31.80 -21.44
N PRO A 669 24.85 -32.86 -20.67
CA PRO A 669 23.89 -33.63 -19.88
C PRO A 669 23.51 -33.01 -18.53
N VAL A 670 22.36 -33.46 -18.02
CA VAL A 670 21.99 -33.33 -16.60
C VAL A 670 22.72 -34.43 -15.82
N GLU A 671 23.68 -34.04 -14.98
CA GLU A 671 24.20 -34.90 -13.91
C GLU A 671 24.02 -34.22 -12.54
N ASP A 672 23.41 -34.98 -11.63
CA ASP A 672 23.25 -34.68 -10.20
C ASP A 672 24.36 -35.40 -9.42
N PRO A 673 25.30 -34.70 -8.79
CA PRO A 673 26.27 -35.32 -7.89
C PRO A 673 25.85 -35.17 -6.43
N ALA A 674 25.31 -36.25 -5.87
CA ALA A 674 25.34 -36.44 -4.43
C ALA A 674 26.80 -36.44 -3.92
N ILE A 675 27.14 -35.55 -3.00
CA ILE A 675 28.47 -35.46 -2.39
C ILE A 675 28.34 -35.67 -0.88
N GLU A 676 28.95 -36.75 -0.37
CA GLU A 676 29.20 -36.94 1.07
C GLU A 676 30.32 -36.00 1.55
N PRO A 677 30.28 -35.52 2.80
CA PRO A 677 31.24 -34.53 3.28
C PRO A 677 32.59 -35.15 3.70
N GLU A 678 33.66 -34.81 3.00
CA GLU A 678 35.03 -34.99 3.51
C GLU A 678 35.40 -33.90 4.54
N ALA A 679 36.16 -34.29 5.55
CA ALA A 679 36.58 -33.40 6.63
C ALA A 679 37.93 -32.72 6.33
N LEU A 680 38.03 -31.42 6.62
CA LEU A 680 39.29 -30.67 6.62
C LEU A 680 39.59 -30.10 8.01
N THR A 681 40.87 -30.17 8.39
CA THR A 681 41.40 -29.76 9.70
C THR A 681 41.79 -28.28 9.73
N PRO A 682 41.74 -27.62 10.90
CA PRO A 682 42.10 -26.20 11.03
C PRO A 682 43.61 -25.99 11.14
N ASP A 683 44.12 -24.91 10.55
CA ASP A 683 45.17 -24.08 11.16
C ASP A 683 45.29 -22.68 10.50
N GLU A 684 45.34 -21.66 11.38
CA GLU A 684 45.99 -20.34 11.25
C GLU A 684 45.71 -19.39 10.05
N ILE A 685 44.77 -18.44 10.26
CA ILE A 685 45.00 -16.98 10.07
C ILE A 685 44.36 -16.25 11.26
N ALA A 686 45.02 -15.22 11.80
CA ALA A 686 44.58 -14.49 13.00
C ALA A 686 44.17 -13.04 12.69
N ASP A 687 43.00 -12.63 13.22
CA ASP A 687 42.45 -11.27 13.09
C ASP A 687 42.78 -10.35 14.30
N PRO A 688 42.81 -9.01 14.09
CA PRO A 688 43.24 -8.05 15.11
C PRO A 688 42.18 -7.70 16.17
N VAL A 689 42.63 -7.19 17.32
CA VAL A 689 41.79 -6.84 18.50
C VAL A 689 41.98 -5.37 18.87
N LEU A 690 40.89 -4.68 19.25
CA LEU A 690 40.91 -3.38 19.93
C LEU A 690 40.44 -3.52 21.39
N GLU A 691 40.91 -2.63 22.26
CA GLU A 691 40.77 -2.71 23.72
C GLU A 691 40.14 -1.41 24.26
N ASP A 692 39.07 -1.54 25.06
CA ASP A 692 38.36 -0.39 25.62
C ASP A 692 38.88 0.04 27.01
N LYS A 693 38.38 1.19 27.50
CA LYS A 693 38.84 1.83 28.74
C LYS A 693 38.46 1.08 30.04
N SER A 694 37.73 -0.04 29.96
CA SER A 694 37.48 -0.95 31.08
C SER A 694 38.48 -2.11 31.15
N GLY A 695 39.34 -2.28 30.14
CA GLY A 695 40.32 -3.37 30.05
C GLY A 695 39.72 -4.72 29.67
N GLN A 696 38.46 -4.77 29.19
CA GLN A 696 37.84 -6.01 28.76
C GLN A 696 38.12 -6.30 27.28
N LYS A 697 38.96 -7.31 27.01
CA LYS A 697 39.21 -7.84 25.65
C LYS A 697 38.11 -8.82 25.27
N ARG A 698 37.56 -8.72 24.06
CA ARG A 698 36.55 -9.66 23.53
C ARG A 698 36.85 -10.06 22.08
N PRO A 699 36.95 -11.37 21.75
CA PRO A 699 36.89 -11.86 20.38
C PRO A 699 35.43 -12.06 19.92
N ILE A 700 35.25 -12.29 18.62
CA ILE A 700 33.95 -12.30 17.94
C ILE A 700 33.26 -13.69 17.96
N TYR A 701 31.95 -13.68 18.30
CA TYR A 701 30.85 -14.63 18.05
C TYR A 701 30.54 -15.93 18.87
N TYR A 702 29.22 -16.07 19.06
CA TYR A 702 28.29 -17.19 19.34
C TYR A 702 28.49 -18.21 20.49
N GLY A 703 27.74 -17.99 21.58
CA GLY A 703 26.46 -18.73 21.78
C GLY A 703 26.37 -19.88 22.81
N ARG A 704 25.47 -19.71 23.80
CA ARG A 704 24.48 -20.69 24.36
C ARG A 704 24.21 -20.48 25.86
N ASN A 705 22.92 -20.37 26.23
CA ASN A 705 22.34 -21.17 27.32
C ASN A 705 20.80 -21.21 27.23
N LYS A 706 20.19 -22.25 27.86
CA LYS A 706 18.78 -22.65 27.69
C LYS A 706 17.79 -21.90 28.61
N PRO A 707 16.47 -21.93 28.31
CA PRO A 707 15.50 -20.96 28.83
C PRO A 707 14.75 -21.41 30.10
N THR A 708 14.18 -20.44 30.81
CA THR A 708 13.07 -20.64 31.76
C THR A 708 11.93 -19.67 31.45
N HIS A 709 10.91 -20.20 30.77
CA HIS A 709 9.50 -19.78 30.74
C HIS A 709 9.15 -18.36 31.25
N ALA A 710 8.83 -17.48 30.30
CA ALA A 710 7.69 -16.56 30.41
C ALA A 710 7.10 -16.42 28.99
N VAL A 711 5.85 -16.82 28.81
CA VAL A 711 5.12 -16.61 27.55
C VAL A 711 4.37 -15.29 27.69
N ALA A 712 4.80 -14.26 26.96
CA ALA A 712 3.96 -13.09 26.73
C ALA A 712 2.95 -13.46 25.64
N LEU A 713 1.67 -13.52 26.01
CA LEU A 713 0.58 -13.52 25.04
C LEU A 713 0.46 -12.09 24.51
N ILE A 714 0.50 -11.92 23.19
CA ILE A 714 0.27 -10.63 22.55
C ILE A 714 -1.22 -10.55 22.22
N GLU A 715 -1.90 -9.53 22.73
CA GLU A 715 -3.31 -9.26 22.43
C GLU A 715 -3.46 -8.76 20.98
N PRO A 716 -4.54 -9.12 20.27
CA PRO A 716 -4.49 -9.21 18.82
C PRO A 716 -4.96 -7.92 18.11
N ASP A 717 -4.08 -6.93 17.99
CA ASP A 717 -4.48 -5.68 17.31
C ASP A 717 -3.40 -4.97 16.49
N ILE A 718 -3.85 -4.36 15.38
CA ILE A 718 -3.16 -3.40 14.50
C ILE A 718 -1.96 -3.95 13.67
N VAL A 719 -2.17 -4.19 12.37
CA VAL A 719 -1.13 -4.66 11.41
C VAL A 719 -1.19 -3.87 10.09
N GLY A 720 -0.20 -3.00 9.81
CA GLY A 720 -0.02 -2.40 8.45
C GLY A 720 0.21 -0.87 8.36
N ALA A 721 1.12 -0.31 9.16
CA ALA A 721 1.30 1.15 9.26
C ALA A 721 1.60 1.85 7.91
N VAL A 722 1.29 3.16 7.87
CA VAL A 722 1.11 4.04 6.69
C VAL A 722 -0.26 3.91 6.00
N LEU A 723 -0.81 2.71 5.79
CA LEU A 723 -2.18 2.56 5.26
C LEU A 723 -3.22 2.28 6.35
N VAL A 724 -2.79 1.70 7.48
CA VAL A 724 -3.64 1.38 8.63
C VAL A 724 -4.12 2.58 9.46
N ALA A 725 -3.42 3.71 9.43
CA ALA A 725 -3.88 4.92 10.13
C ALA A 725 -5.28 5.37 9.65
N VAL A 726 -5.61 5.06 8.41
CA VAL A 726 -6.91 5.31 7.77
C VAL A 726 -7.97 4.23 8.11
N ALA A 727 -7.56 3.08 8.65
CA ALA A 727 -8.38 1.86 8.65
C ALA A 727 -8.56 1.12 9.99
N LEU A 728 -7.77 1.36 11.05
CA LEU A 728 -7.87 0.60 12.32
C LEU A 728 -7.98 1.44 13.60
N ALA A 729 -9.09 1.24 14.32
CA ALA A 729 -9.18 1.28 15.79
C ALA A 729 -10.51 0.64 16.25
N LEU A 730 -10.50 -0.60 16.75
CA LEU A 730 -11.63 -1.24 17.43
C LEU A 730 -11.14 -2.33 18.39
N ASP A 731 -11.51 -2.25 19.67
CA ASP A 731 -11.66 -3.48 20.49
C ASP A 731 -12.64 -3.31 21.68
N ASN A 732 -13.16 -4.46 22.12
CA ASN A 732 -13.88 -4.79 23.37
C ASN A 732 -15.27 -4.18 23.64
N GLU A 733 -16.32 -4.89 23.18
CA GLU A 733 -17.49 -5.16 24.05
C GLU A 733 -17.22 -6.46 24.85
N ASP A 734 -17.33 -6.40 26.18
CA ASP A 734 -17.22 -7.58 27.05
C ASP A 734 -18.58 -7.94 27.66
N ASP A 735 -18.83 -9.25 27.79
CA ASP A 735 -20.17 -9.84 27.91
C ASP A 735 -20.72 -9.77 29.35
N ALA A 736 -21.80 -9.01 29.59
CA ALA A 736 -22.31 -8.79 30.96
C ALA A 736 -23.82 -8.50 31.12
N ALA A 737 -24.72 -9.41 30.69
CA ALA A 737 -26.08 -9.50 31.30
C ALA A 737 -26.86 -10.80 31.00
N ALA A 738 -26.52 -11.93 31.64
CA ALA A 738 -27.34 -13.15 31.58
C ALA A 738 -27.45 -13.92 32.91
N THR A 739 -27.90 -13.26 33.98
CA THR A 739 -28.29 -13.93 35.24
C THR A 739 -29.52 -13.31 35.89
N GLU A 740 -30.72 -13.84 35.58
CA GLU A 740 -31.74 -14.13 36.61
C GLU A 740 -32.94 -14.92 36.06
N LYS A 741 -33.07 -16.19 36.49
CA LYS A 741 -34.27 -16.85 37.08
C LYS A 741 -34.43 -18.32 36.70
N SER A 742 -34.18 -19.18 37.68
CA SER A 742 -34.90 -20.45 37.82
C SER A 742 -36.23 -20.21 38.55
N PRO A 743 -37.36 -20.77 38.08
CA PRO A 743 -38.43 -21.26 38.93
C PRO A 743 -38.25 -22.76 39.23
N ASP A 744 -39.09 -23.29 40.13
CA ASP A 744 -39.17 -24.71 40.50
C ASP A 744 -39.45 -25.67 39.32
#